data_AF-A0A9W9RAA4-F1
#
_entry.id   AF-A0A9W9RAA4-F1
#
_cell.length_a   1.000
_cell.length_b   1.000
_cell.length_c   1.000
_cell.angle_alpha   90.00
_cell.angle_beta   90.00
_cell.angle_gamma   90.00
#
_symmetry.space_group_name_H-M   'P 1'
#
loop_
_entity.id
_entity.type
_entity.pdbx_description
1 polymer ?
#
loop_
_entity_poly.entity_id
_entity_poly.type
_entity_poly.pdbx_seq_one_letter_code
_entity_poly.pdbx_strand_id
1 'polypeptide(L)'
;MSSRIFYFLLYAFFGGAICAEGLKKYTLVLLALGKCLLLVLNIVLLVFWCLPHSPRTRISVPSAAIAVTSTLALLLLSFYEHTRSLRPSSLICMYLLGSVIFEIAQVRTLWLLHLTSYPIAATATSALTTRFLLLLLETYEKRKHFIPQYDRISPESSTGIFSHSTYWWLNRFFIGGFRGNLSLDDLYPLDEELSFKSIASGHHQGWKNNEEKCTRRLALLCKVIYDLKWTVAAAVVPRLCLVGFKFAQPYLINDLIGYVSKNGSSELSGVKYGIVGATVLVYVGIAVSTALYKRQVVRMLTMTRGSLVTMIYAKTLRQAADPRQEASSTTLMSTDIDRIATGLLDSHELWASPIEIVIALVLLGRSIGYPSVAALGVALVSVLGCSYLAPKAREMQKTWVHAVQERVNFTSVVLKEMRQIKMFGVETDVASKTHSLRQLELHQSKPFRSMVVAVNVLGAISTAIAPALTIAVYAATQLNLGLETPNTDVTFTSLSLISLLTEPVVLLSASLTRFTSAIGCFDRIQEFICKENQVDEDPSVDKYLVLDSASGIELQSASTQPEALVCMTDCCFSLGLVHPAILRGLTLKIQRASFSAVTGPIGSGKSFLLKAMLREMHRTKGSFSVSSVKTAYCQQSPWIFNGTLRANIIGESPLDERWLKEVVYVCNLDVESTILSLGLDTVAGSSGAQLSGGQKQRVALARAVYVRPSLLVLDDIFGALDAVTSRSIFERLLGRTGLARRLDIATILVTTAVKHLKEADNLIVLSKDGHMEGQGSFEELAKKNQYIQSLSCSAGPEDREAEEESKQSDPQLGRTQEAKKETGKTPKRETVSNISRGDGDISLYTYYINSFGWWVFGVALLEYQTEFVADELLDHLGLAWPR
;
A
#
# COMPACT_ATOMS: atom_id res chain seq x y z
N MET A 1 3.25 21.08 60.70
CA MET A 1 2.64 21.75 59.52
C MET A 1 3.14 21.18 58.19
N SER A 2 4.43 20.84 58.05
CA SER A 2 5.04 20.24 56.83
C SER A 2 4.44 18.89 56.38
N SER A 3 4.13 17.96 57.29
CA SER A 3 3.54 16.65 56.96
C SER A 3 2.12 16.75 56.35
N ARG A 4 1.28 17.69 56.84
CA ARG A 4 -0.09 17.86 56.31
C ARG A 4 -0.11 18.47 54.92
N ILE A 5 0.86 19.32 54.57
CA ILE A 5 1.01 19.88 53.23
C ILE A 5 1.51 18.81 52.26
N PHE A 6 2.40 17.92 52.70
CA PHE A 6 2.84 16.75 51.91
C PHE A 6 1.69 15.78 51.64
N TYR A 7 0.87 15.46 52.65
CA TYR A 7 -0.34 14.65 52.48
C TYR A 7 -1.42 15.35 51.64
N PHE A 8 -1.55 16.68 51.74
CA PHE A 8 -2.50 17.45 50.92
C PHE A 8 -2.07 17.53 49.45
N LEU A 9 -0.77 17.68 49.17
CA LEU A 9 -0.22 17.56 47.81
C LEU A 9 -0.38 16.13 47.28
N LEU A 10 -0.12 15.11 48.09
CA LEU A 10 -0.41 13.71 47.73
C LEU A 10 -1.90 13.52 47.44
N TYR A 11 -2.81 14.04 48.26
CA TYR A 11 -4.24 13.86 48.07
C TYR A 11 -4.80 14.65 46.88
N ALA A 12 -4.30 15.87 46.65
CA ALA A 12 -4.66 16.69 45.50
C ALA A 12 -4.12 16.12 44.17
N PHE A 13 -2.93 15.49 44.18
CA PHE A 13 -2.36 14.85 42.99
C PHE A 13 -2.90 13.42 42.75
N PHE A 14 -3.16 12.64 43.80
CA PHE A 14 -3.69 11.28 43.67
C PHE A 14 -5.22 11.22 43.58
N GLY A 15 -5.95 12.25 44.06
CA GLY A 15 -7.42 12.28 44.07
C GLY A 15 -8.06 12.13 42.69
N GLY A 16 -7.43 12.67 41.64
CA GLY A 16 -7.90 12.52 40.26
C GLY A 16 -7.61 11.15 39.62
N ALA A 17 -6.66 10.38 40.16
CA ALA A 17 -6.26 9.07 39.65
C ALA A 17 -7.10 7.91 40.23
N ILE A 18 -7.95 8.17 41.22
CA ILE A 18 -8.70 7.14 41.97
C ILE A 18 -9.91 6.59 41.19
N CYS A 19 -10.35 7.25 40.12
CA CYS A 19 -11.50 6.82 39.29
C CYS A 19 -11.19 5.87 38.12
N ALA A 20 -9.99 5.27 38.03
CA ALA A 20 -9.67 4.29 36.99
C ALA A 20 -9.55 2.87 37.56
N GLU A 21 -10.40 1.95 37.10
CA GLU A 21 -10.42 0.54 37.48
C GLU A 21 -9.17 -0.25 37.02
N GLY A 22 -8.77 -1.24 37.84
CA GLY A 22 -7.77 -2.28 37.50
C GLY A 22 -6.29 -1.89 37.61
N LEU A 23 -5.40 -2.87 37.42
CA LEU A 23 -3.92 -2.91 37.64
C LEU A 23 -3.08 -1.66 37.24
N LYS A 24 -3.66 -0.69 36.50
CA LYS A 24 -3.11 0.66 36.22
C LYS A 24 -2.57 1.36 37.47
N LYS A 25 -3.12 1.06 38.65
CA LYS A 25 -2.71 1.68 39.92
C LYS A 25 -1.24 1.41 40.25
N TYR A 26 -0.72 0.19 40.13
CA TYR A 26 0.59 -0.15 40.67
C TYR A 26 1.77 0.46 39.89
N THR A 27 1.79 0.35 38.56
CA THR A 27 2.87 0.92 37.74
C THR A 27 2.83 2.44 37.72
N LEU A 28 1.64 3.05 37.72
CA LEU A 28 1.50 4.50 37.74
C LEU A 28 1.85 5.09 39.12
N VAL A 29 1.46 4.41 40.21
CA VAL A 29 1.91 4.73 41.57
C VAL A 29 3.43 4.56 41.70
N LEU A 30 4.02 3.49 41.15
CA LEU A 30 5.47 3.26 41.19
C LEU A 30 6.24 4.36 40.42
N LEU A 31 5.76 4.76 39.24
CA LEU A 31 6.34 5.86 38.46
C LEU A 31 6.23 7.20 39.22
N ALA A 32 5.08 7.49 39.83
CA ALA A 32 4.89 8.69 40.64
C ALA A 32 5.81 8.70 41.89
N LEU A 33 5.89 7.56 42.61
CA LEU A 33 6.77 7.40 43.77
C LEU A 33 8.24 7.55 43.39
N GLY A 34 8.69 6.95 42.28
CA GLY A 34 10.05 7.10 41.79
C GLY A 34 10.40 8.55 41.41
N LYS A 35 9.47 9.29 40.80
CA LYS A 35 9.65 10.70 40.45
C LYS A 35 9.69 11.61 41.69
N CYS A 36 8.87 11.32 42.70
CA CYS A 36 8.93 11.98 44.01
C CYS A 36 10.25 11.70 44.73
N LEU A 37 10.72 10.44 44.73
CA LEU A 37 12.02 10.08 45.31
C LEU A 37 13.16 10.85 44.62
N LEU A 38 13.12 10.96 43.30
CA LEU A 38 14.12 11.71 42.55
C LEU A 38 14.11 13.22 42.90
N LEU A 39 12.92 13.81 43.08
CA LEU A 39 12.78 15.20 43.52
C LEU A 39 13.43 15.41 44.90
N VAL A 40 13.18 14.50 45.85
CA VAL A 40 13.79 14.55 47.18
C VAL A 40 15.31 14.45 47.09
N LEU A 41 15.85 13.52 46.30
CA LEU A 41 17.29 13.35 46.10
C LEU A 41 17.94 14.60 45.49
N ASN A 42 17.30 15.27 44.53
CA ASN A 42 17.82 16.51 43.94
C ASN A 42 17.76 17.70 44.92
N ILE A 43 16.74 17.77 45.78
CA ILE A 43 16.69 18.79 46.85
C ILE A 43 17.82 18.55 47.86
N VAL A 44 18.07 17.30 48.24
CA VAL A 44 19.17 16.94 49.15
C VAL A 44 20.53 17.28 48.51
N LEU A 45 20.72 17.00 47.21
CA LEU A 45 21.90 17.42 46.46
C LEU A 45 22.08 18.95 46.46
N LEU A 46 21.00 19.71 46.22
CA LEU A 46 21.03 21.18 46.28
C LEU A 46 21.47 21.67 47.67
N VAL A 47 20.96 21.06 48.74
CA VAL A 47 21.36 21.40 50.11
C VAL A 47 22.84 21.09 50.35
N PHE A 48 23.36 19.95 49.90
CA PHE A 48 24.78 19.62 50.02
C PHE A 48 25.69 20.58 49.25
N TRP A 49 25.27 21.05 48.07
CA TRP A 49 26.00 22.10 47.34
C TRP A 49 25.95 23.46 48.04
N CYS A 50 24.93 23.73 48.88
CA CYS A 50 24.78 24.94 49.67
C CYS A 50 25.50 24.92 51.04
N LEU A 51 26.13 23.80 51.45
CA LEU A 51 26.92 23.72 52.69
C LEU A 51 28.35 24.28 52.53
N PRO A 52 28.92 24.94 53.55
CA PRO A 52 30.18 25.69 53.44
C PRO A 52 31.43 24.83 53.18
N HIS A 53 31.36 23.52 53.42
CA HIS A 53 32.49 22.58 53.26
C HIS A 53 32.56 21.89 51.89
N SER A 54 31.68 22.23 50.94
CA SER A 54 31.67 21.61 49.61
C SER A 54 32.54 22.36 48.59
N PRO A 55 33.24 21.66 47.68
CA PRO A 55 34.04 22.30 46.63
C PRO A 55 33.12 22.92 45.56
N ARG A 56 32.79 24.22 45.70
CA ARG A 56 31.85 24.90 44.79
C ARG A 56 32.54 25.49 43.57
N THR A 57 31.91 25.29 42.42
CA THR A 57 32.14 26.13 41.22
C THR A 57 31.00 27.14 41.10
N ARG A 58 31.21 28.25 40.36
CA ARG A 58 30.17 29.28 40.13
C ARG A 58 28.88 28.72 39.49
N ILE A 59 28.93 27.53 38.91
CA ILE A 59 27.84 26.89 38.15
C ILE A 59 27.15 25.77 38.95
N SER A 60 27.78 25.24 40.01
CA SER A 60 27.28 24.08 40.77
C SER A 60 25.89 24.30 41.42
N VAL A 61 25.70 25.42 42.13
CA VAL A 61 24.43 25.75 42.78
C VAL A 61 23.31 26.07 41.78
N PRO A 62 23.54 26.91 40.74
CA PRO A 62 22.55 27.10 39.67
C PRO A 62 22.16 25.81 38.95
N SER A 63 23.11 24.91 38.66
CA SER A 63 22.84 23.62 38.01
C SER A 63 21.95 22.72 38.88
N ALA A 64 22.23 22.62 40.17
CA ALA A 64 21.40 21.86 41.11
C ALA A 64 19.99 22.44 41.24
N ALA A 65 19.83 23.77 41.20
CA ALA A 65 18.52 24.42 41.20
C ALA A 65 17.71 24.08 39.94
N ILE A 66 18.36 24.08 38.76
CA ILE A 66 17.75 23.68 37.49
C ILE A 66 17.35 22.20 37.51
N ALA A 67 18.11 21.33 38.17
CA ALA A 67 17.78 19.91 38.34
C ALA A 67 16.50 19.70 39.18
N VAL A 68 16.30 20.51 40.22
CA VAL A 68 15.06 20.49 41.02
C VAL A 68 13.87 20.98 40.20
N THR A 69 14.02 22.09 39.46
CA THR A 69 12.92 22.61 38.63
C THR A 69 12.55 21.66 37.49
N SER A 70 13.55 21.01 36.87
CA SER A 70 13.29 20.06 35.78
C SER A 70 12.62 18.77 36.27
N THR A 71 12.94 18.29 37.48
CA THR A 71 12.24 17.13 38.05
C THR A 71 10.81 17.44 38.50
N LEU A 72 10.54 18.66 38.96
CA LEU A 72 9.18 19.14 39.18
C LEU A 72 8.38 19.17 37.86
N ALA A 73 8.97 19.70 36.78
CA ALA A 73 8.35 19.71 35.47
C ALA A 73 8.09 18.28 34.93
N LEU A 74 9.03 17.35 35.14
CA LEU A 74 8.89 15.95 34.76
C LEU A 74 7.72 15.25 35.46
N LEU A 75 7.49 15.57 36.74
CA LEU A 75 6.36 15.04 37.51
C LEU A 75 5.02 15.53 36.94
N LEU A 76 4.92 16.82 36.63
CA LEU A 76 3.71 17.41 36.02
C LEU A 76 3.45 16.87 34.61
N LEU A 77 4.48 16.83 33.76
CA LEU A 77 4.35 16.38 32.38
C LEU A 77 3.97 14.89 32.31
N SER A 78 4.57 14.07 33.17
CA SER A 78 4.23 12.65 33.24
C SER A 78 2.77 12.41 33.64
N PHE A 79 2.24 13.18 34.59
CA PHE A 79 0.83 13.07 34.98
C PHE A 79 -0.09 13.41 33.81
N TYR A 80 0.21 14.49 33.08
CA TYR A 80 -0.58 14.91 31.93
C TYR A 80 -0.50 13.91 30.77
N GLU A 81 0.69 13.41 30.44
CA GLU A 81 0.88 12.46 29.34
C GLU A 81 0.28 11.09 29.64
N HIS A 82 0.36 10.59 30.88
CA HIS A 82 -0.24 9.30 31.23
C HIS A 82 -1.77 9.32 31.30
N THR A 83 -2.38 10.48 31.49
CA THR A 83 -3.84 10.61 31.50
C THR A 83 -4.43 10.78 30.09
N ARG A 84 -3.64 11.28 29.12
CA ARG A 84 -4.14 11.61 27.78
C ARG A 84 -3.53 10.80 26.63
N SER A 85 -2.36 10.20 26.80
CA SER A 85 -1.65 9.46 25.75
C SER A 85 -1.63 7.96 26.01
N LEU A 86 -1.90 7.18 24.96
CA LEU A 86 -1.71 5.72 24.93
C LEU A 86 -0.22 5.34 24.79
N ARG A 87 0.58 6.23 24.18
CA ARG A 87 2.02 6.03 23.95
C ARG A 87 2.83 6.46 25.19
N PRO A 88 3.91 5.74 25.55
CA PRO A 88 4.87 6.27 26.51
C PRO A 88 5.51 7.54 25.94
N SER A 89 5.80 8.50 26.81
CA SER A 89 6.27 9.82 26.39
C SER A 89 7.66 9.75 25.75
N SER A 90 7.76 10.15 24.50
CA SER A 90 9.05 10.30 23.81
C SER A 90 9.90 11.39 24.44
N LEU A 91 9.28 12.48 24.90
CA LEU A 91 9.98 13.62 25.50
C LEU A 91 10.61 13.24 26.84
N ILE A 92 9.85 12.59 27.72
CA ILE A 92 10.35 12.13 29.03
C ILE A 92 11.44 11.06 28.82
N CYS A 93 11.23 10.12 27.91
CA CYS A 93 12.21 9.09 27.59
C CYS A 93 13.55 9.69 27.08
N MET A 94 13.50 10.65 26.16
CA MET A 94 14.69 11.31 25.62
C MET A 94 15.40 12.17 26.67
N TYR A 95 14.64 12.89 27.51
CA TYR A 95 15.19 13.63 28.63
C TYR A 95 15.89 12.70 29.63
N LEU A 96 15.23 11.62 30.05
CA LEU A 96 15.79 10.66 31.00
C LEU A 96 17.04 10.00 30.42
N LEU A 97 17.03 9.57 29.16
CA LEU A 97 18.20 9.00 28.48
C LEU A 97 19.38 9.97 28.46
N GLY A 98 19.14 11.21 28.01
CA GLY A 98 20.18 12.24 27.98
C GLY A 98 20.72 12.54 29.37
N SER A 99 19.85 12.68 30.37
CA SER A 99 20.24 12.92 31.76
C SER A 99 21.09 11.78 32.35
N VAL A 100 20.73 10.52 32.08
CA VAL A 100 21.50 9.35 32.53
C VAL A 100 22.90 9.35 31.91
N ILE A 101 23.03 9.63 30.61
CA ILE A 101 24.33 9.65 29.93
C ILE A 101 25.26 10.71 30.54
N PHE A 102 24.77 11.94 30.75
CA PHE A 102 25.57 13.02 31.32
C PHE A 102 25.87 12.84 32.82
N GLU A 103 24.91 12.31 33.58
CA GLU A 103 25.10 12.09 35.02
C GLU A 103 26.04 10.91 35.32
N ILE A 104 26.13 9.89 34.46
CA ILE A 104 27.17 8.85 34.59
C ILE A 104 28.56 9.49 34.60
N ALA A 105 28.81 10.46 33.70
CA ALA A 105 30.07 11.19 33.66
C ALA A 105 30.29 12.08 34.89
N GLN A 106 29.23 12.75 35.37
CA GLN A 106 29.29 13.58 36.57
C GLN A 106 29.58 12.75 37.83
N VAL A 107 28.88 11.64 38.00
CA VAL A 107 29.03 10.70 39.12
C VAL A 107 30.43 10.12 39.15
N ARG A 108 30.96 9.68 38.00
CA ARG A 108 32.34 9.20 37.90
C ARG A 108 33.34 10.25 38.40
N THR A 109 33.20 11.49 37.93
CA THR A 109 34.08 12.59 38.33
C THR A 109 33.99 12.86 39.84
N LEU A 110 32.78 12.85 40.41
CA LEU A 110 32.57 13.04 41.85
C LEU A 110 33.18 11.92 42.71
N TRP A 111 33.20 10.68 42.20
CA TRP A 111 33.89 9.56 42.86
C TRP A 111 35.41 9.65 42.75
N LEU A 112 35.95 10.22 41.68
CA LEU A 112 37.41 10.43 41.57
C LEU A 112 37.92 11.52 42.53
N LEU A 113 37.05 12.43 42.98
CA LEU A 113 37.31 13.44 44.00
C LEU A 113 37.18 12.85 45.43
N HIS A 114 37.97 11.82 45.75
CA HIS A 114 37.80 10.96 46.95
C HIS A 114 37.80 11.67 48.32
N LEU A 115 38.38 12.87 48.46
CA LEU A 115 38.73 13.44 49.77
C LEU A 115 37.68 14.41 50.39
N THR A 116 36.73 14.94 49.63
CA THR A 116 35.78 15.96 50.14
C THR A 116 34.32 15.77 49.72
N SER A 117 34.02 14.86 48.78
CA SER A 117 32.69 14.75 48.17
C SER A 117 31.98 13.40 48.34
N TYR A 118 32.39 12.53 49.27
CA TYR A 118 31.72 11.23 49.50
C TYR A 118 30.18 11.31 49.66
N PRO A 119 29.60 12.19 50.52
CA PRO A 119 28.14 12.26 50.66
C PRO A 119 27.44 12.79 49.39
N ILE A 120 28.11 13.65 48.63
CA ILE A 120 27.60 14.20 47.36
C ILE A 120 27.64 13.11 46.27
N ALA A 121 28.71 12.32 46.20
CA ALA A 121 28.85 11.22 45.26
C ALA A 121 27.86 10.07 45.55
N ALA A 122 27.63 9.74 46.82
CA ALA A 122 26.66 8.73 47.25
C ALA A 122 25.20 9.15 46.94
N THR A 123 24.86 10.42 47.14
CA THR A 123 23.51 10.91 46.77
C THR A 123 23.33 11.06 45.26
N ALA A 124 24.36 11.48 44.53
CA ALA A 124 24.33 11.53 43.06
C ALA A 124 24.20 10.14 42.42
N THR A 125 24.86 9.11 42.96
CA THR A 125 24.67 7.71 42.52
C THR A 125 23.25 7.19 42.79
N SER A 126 22.68 7.53 43.95
CA SER A 126 21.28 7.19 44.25
C SER A 126 20.29 7.90 43.30
N ALA A 127 20.56 9.17 42.96
CA ALA A 127 19.75 9.91 41.98
C ALA A 127 19.87 9.29 40.57
N LEU A 128 21.09 8.93 40.14
CA LEU A 128 21.35 8.29 38.86
C LEU A 128 20.65 6.92 38.74
N THR A 129 20.75 6.08 39.76
CA THR A 129 20.07 4.76 39.79
C THR A 129 18.55 4.91 39.74
N THR A 130 18.00 5.88 40.46
CA THR A 130 16.57 6.21 40.41
C THR A 130 16.15 6.68 39.01
N ARG A 131 16.93 7.54 38.34
CA ARG A 131 16.67 7.95 36.95
C ARG A 131 16.73 6.79 35.97
N PHE A 132 17.71 5.89 36.11
CA PHE A 132 17.82 4.71 35.26
C PHE A 132 16.64 3.76 35.44
N LEU A 133 16.21 3.50 36.67
CA LEU A 133 14.99 2.72 36.96
C LEU A 133 13.74 3.39 36.39
N LEU A 134 13.62 4.71 36.51
CA LEU A 134 12.53 5.47 35.90
C LEU A 134 12.54 5.36 34.39
N LEU A 135 13.71 5.41 33.74
CA LEU A 135 13.82 5.22 32.30
C LEU A 135 13.29 3.83 31.91
N LEU A 136 13.74 2.75 32.56
CA LEU A 136 13.27 1.40 32.29
C LEU A 136 11.75 1.26 32.47
N LEU A 137 11.20 1.79 33.56
CA LEU A 137 9.76 1.76 33.83
C LEU A 137 8.96 2.57 32.80
N GLU A 138 9.48 3.71 32.36
CA GLU A 138 8.83 4.56 31.34
C GLU A 138 8.90 3.93 29.94
N THR A 139 9.94 3.15 29.65
CA THR A 139 10.07 2.40 28.38
C THR A 139 9.15 1.18 28.29
N TYR A 140 8.70 0.63 29.42
CA TYR A 140 7.91 -0.60 29.43
C TYR A 140 6.52 -0.39 28.81
N GLU A 141 6.22 -1.15 27.77
CA GLU A 141 4.96 -1.03 27.04
C GLU A 141 3.77 -1.42 27.91
N LYS A 142 2.76 -0.54 27.98
CA LYS A 142 1.54 -0.75 28.77
C LYS A 142 0.57 -1.76 28.14
N ARG A 143 0.94 -2.38 27.01
CA ARG A 143 0.06 -3.19 26.14
C ARG A 143 -0.68 -4.32 26.86
N LYS A 144 0.01 -5.10 27.71
CA LYS A 144 -0.57 -6.24 28.44
C LYS A 144 -1.68 -5.84 29.44
N HIS A 145 -1.84 -4.54 29.71
CA HIS A 145 -2.72 -4.02 30.74
C HIS A 145 -3.97 -3.32 30.17
N PHE A 146 -4.19 -3.35 28.85
CA PHE A 146 -5.38 -2.77 28.23
C PHE A 146 -6.51 -3.80 28.06
N ILE A 147 -7.74 -3.29 28.11
CA ILE A 147 -9.02 -4.01 27.92
C ILE A 147 -9.01 -4.66 26.52
N PRO A 148 -9.59 -5.86 26.32
CA PRO A 148 -9.69 -6.54 25.01
C PRO A 148 -10.31 -5.70 23.88
N GLN A 149 -10.98 -4.58 24.18
CA GLN A 149 -11.44 -3.61 23.18
C GLN A 149 -10.30 -2.90 22.43
N TYR A 150 -9.09 -2.85 23.01
CA TYR A 150 -7.90 -2.23 22.42
C TYR A 150 -7.00 -3.20 21.64
N ASP A 151 -7.34 -4.50 21.56
CA ASP A 151 -6.61 -5.45 20.71
C ASP A 151 -6.72 -5.15 19.22
N ARG A 152 -7.69 -4.31 18.83
CA ARG A 152 -7.87 -3.80 17.46
C ARG A 152 -6.93 -2.65 17.08
N ILE A 153 -6.09 -2.18 18.01
CA ILE A 153 -5.14 -1.09 17.74
C ILE A 153 -3.78 -1.65 17.32
N SER A 154 -3.17 -1.02 16.32
CA SER A 154 -1.84 -1.39 15.83
C SER A 154 -0.80 -1.29 16.95
N PRO A 155 0.04 -2.33 17.18
CA PRO A 155 1.08 -2.29 18.21
C PRO A 155 2.03 -1.11 18.01
N GLU A 156 2.35 -0.76 16.76
CA GLU A 156 3.18 0.40 16.43
C GLU A 156 2.68 1.67 17.14
N SER A 157 1.37 1.91 17.11
CA SER A 157 0.77 3.10 17.71
C SER A 157 0.82 3.14 19.25
N SER A 158 1.15 2.03 19.92
CA SER A 158 1.25 1.93 21.38
C SER A 158 2.70 1.89 21.89
N THR A 159 3.66 1.72 20.99
CA THR A 159 5.07 1.50 21.31
C THR A 159 5.82 2.81 21.55
N GLY A 160 6.86 2.75 22.39
CA GLY A 160 7.70 3.90 22.71
C GLY A 160 8.83 4.15 21.71
N ILE A 161 9.52 5.28 21.87
CA ILE A 161 10.61 5.69 20.96
C ILE A 161 11.73 4.65 20.84
N PHE A 162 12.10 3.97 21.93
CA PHE A 162 13.13 2.93 21.90
C PHE A 162 12.70 1.66 21.16
N SER A 163 11.45 1.21 21.38
CA SER A 163 10.85 0.09 20.66
C SER A 163 10.70 0.41 19.17
N HIS A 164 10.46 1.67 18.83
CA HIS A 164 10.49 2.15 17.44
C HIS A 164 11.90 2.19 16.84
N SER A 165 12.92 2.58 17.59
CA SER A 165 14.31 2.60 17.13
C SER A 165 14.88 1.20 16.91
N THR A 166 14.44 0.22 17.69
CA THR A 166 14.94 -1.17 17.65
C THR A 166 14.00 -2.14 16.94
N TYR A 167 12.80 -1.68 16.57
CA TYR A 167 11.70 -2.50 16.03
C TYR A 167 11.30 -3.69 16.92
N TRP A 168 11.49 -3.58 18.24
CA TRP A 168 11.32 -4.69 19.17
C TRP A 168 9.93 -5.34 19.13
N TRP A 169 8.88 -4.53 18.90
CA TRP A 169 7.49 -4.99 18.82
C TRP A 169 7.22 -6.00 17.70
N LEU A 170 8.04 -6.03 16.64
CA LEU A 170 7.94 -7.01 15.55
C LEU A 170 8.40 -8.41 15.96
N ASN A 171 9.23 -8.55 16.99
CA ASN A 171 9.75 -9.85 17.41
C ASN A 171 8.65 -10.86 17.76
N ARG A 172 7.54 -10.40 18.36
CA ARG A 172 6.39 -11.26 18.62
C ARG A 172 5.78 -11.84 17.34
N PHE A 173 5.72 -11.04 16.29
CA PHE A 173 5.20 -11.45 14.99
C PHE A 173 6.18 -12.40 14.29
N PHE A 174 7.49 -12.10 14.30
CA PHE A 174 8.51 -12.98 13.74
C PHE A 174 8.58 -14.34 14.45
N ILE A 175 8.47 -14.38 15.78
CA ILE A 175 8.41 -15.64 16.53
C ILE A 175 7.12 -16.40 16.22
N GLY A 176 5.99 -15.71 16.02
CA GLY A 176 4.74 -16.32 15.59
C GLY A 176 4.87 -16.99 14.22
N GLY A 177 5.43 -16.28 13.24
CA GLY A 177 5.69 -16.82 11.91
C GLY A 177 6.82 -17.86 11.84
N PHE A 178 7.73 -17.87 12.81
CA PHE A 178 8.67 -18.96 12.97
C PHE A 178 7.96 -20.22 13.49
N ARG A 179 7.03 -20.09 14.45
CA ARG A 179 6.33 -21.24 15.04
C ARG A 179 5.17 -21.79 14.21
N GLY A 180 4.68 -21.05 13.22
CA GLY A 180 3.56 -21.49 12.39
C GLY A 180 3.34 -20.60 11.18
N ASN A 181 2.42 -21.01 10.31
CA ASN A 181 2.09 -20.24 9.11
C ASN A 181 1.25 -19.01 9.46
N LEU A 182 1.75 -17.83 9.11
CA LEU A 182 1.02 -16.57 9.25
C LEU A 182 -0.12 -16.51 8.23
N SER A 183 -1.34 -16.33 8.72
CA SER A 183 -2.53 -16.00 7.95
C SER A 183 -2.75 -14.47 7.89
N LEU A 184 -3.71 -14.02 7.09
CA LEU A 184 -4.10 -12.60 7.06
C LEU A 184 -4.67 -12.13 8.40
N ASP A 185 -5.28 -13.03 9.18
CA ASP A 185 -5.86 -12.73 10.49
C ASP A 185 -4.79 -12.54 11.58
N ASP A 186 -3.57 -13.04 11.36
CA ASP A 186 -2.42 -12.86 12.26
C ASP A 186 -1.71 -11.51 12.07
N LEU A 187 -2.04 -10.77 11.00
CA LEU A 187 -1.46 -9.47 10.71
C LEU A 187 -2.02 -8.40 11.65
N TYR A 188 -1.15 -7.48 12.06
CA TYR A 188 -1.59 -6.34 12.85
C TYR A 188 -2.48 -5.40 12.04
N PRO A 189 -3.51 -4.80 12.67
CA PRO A 189 -4.28 -3.74 12.03
C PRO A 189 -3.37 -2.55 11.70
N LEU A 190 -3.71 -1.85 10.62
CA LEU A 190 -3.03 -0.62 10.20
C LEU A 190 -3.22 0.49 11.24
N ASP A 191 -2.20 1.33 11.42
CA ASP A 191 -2.33 2.56 12.22
C ASP A 191 -3.38 3.49 11.59
N GLU A 192 -4.14 4.22 12.41
CA GLU A 192 -5.23 5.09 11.95
C GLU A 192 -4.72 6.20 11.03
N GLU A 193 -3.52 6.72 11.28
CA GLU A 193 -2.85 7.70 10.42
C GLU A 193 -2.51 7.13 9.02
N LEU A 194 -2.23 5.83 8.95
CA LEU A 194 -1.99 5.11 7.69
C LEU A 194 -3.30 4.63 7.04
N SER A 195 -4.42 4.75 7.76
CA SER A 195 -5.70 4.23 7.31
C SER A 195 -6.31 5.09 6.20
N PHE A 196 -6.96 4.40 5.27
CA PHE A 196 -7.62 4.97 4.10
C PHE A 196 -8.58 6.14 4.43
N LYS A 197 -9.36 6.06 5.51
CA LYS A 197 -10.39 7.06 5.84
C LYS A 197 -9.81 8.45 6.11
N SER A 198 -8.65 8.51 6.77
CA SER A 198 -7.95 9.76 7.05
C SER A 198 -7.30 10.35 5.80
N ILE A 199 -6.78 9.50 4.92
CA ILE A 199 -6.05 9.94 3.72
C ILE A 199 -7.04 10.37 2.62
N ALA A 200 -8.11 9.61 2.40
CA ALA A 200 -9.06 9.83 1.31
C ALA A 200 -9.91 11.10 1.51
N SER A 201 -10.34 11.40 2.74
CA SER A 201 -11.17 12.57 3.04
C SER A 201 -10.42 13.90 2.80
N GLY A 202 -9.14 13.98 3.18
CA GLY A 202 -8.33 15.19 2.94
C GLY A 202 -7.89 15.38 1.48
N HIS A 203 -7.50 14.30 0.79
CA HIS A 203 -6.94 14.39 -0.57
C HIS A 203 -8.01 14.56 -1.65
N HIS A 204 -9.12 13.81 -1.58
CA HIS A 204 -10.17 13.86 -2.61
C HIS A 204 -10.89 15.22 -2.64
N GLN A 205 -11.16 15.78 -1.46
CA GLN A 205 -11.82 17.09 -1.32
C GLN A 205 -10.88 18.24 -1.72
N GLY A 206 -9.57 18.11 -1.45
CA GLY A 206 -8.56 19.09 -1.86
C GLY A 206 -8.26 19.11 -3.37
N TRP A 207 -8.44 17.98 -4.07
CA TRP A 207 -8.26 17.88 -5.52
C TRP A 207 -9.50 18.33 -6.31
N LYS A 208 -10.72 17.99 -5.86
CA LYS A 208 -11.99 18.42 -6.48
C LYS A 208 -12.16 19.94 -6.55
N ASN A 209 -11.72 20.67 -5.53
CA ASN A 209 -11.93 22.13 -5.44
C ASN A 209 -10.99 22.97 -6.34
N ASN A 210 -10.14 22.37 -7.18
CA ASN A 210 -9.18 23.12 -8.00
C ASN A 210 -8.95 22.48 -9.39
N GLU A 211 -9.95 22.53 -10.27
CA GLU A 211 -9.83 22.06 -11.66
C GLU A 211 -8.72 22.78 -12.45
N GLU A 212 -8.41 24.05 -12.10
CA GLU A 212 -7.30 24.82 -12.69
C GLU A 212 -5.90 24.19 -12.49
N LYS A 213 -5.73 23.23 -11.56
CA LYS A 213 -4.43 22.60 -11.28
C LYS A 213 -4.08 21.45 -12.23
N CYS A 214 -5.05 20.92 -12.98
CA CYS A 214 -4.80 19.82 -13.93
C CYS A 214 -3.85 20.21 -15.07
N THR A 215 -3.76 21.51 -15.41
CA THR A 215 -2.87 22.03 -16.46
C THR A 215 -1.42 22.26 -16.01
N ARG A 216 -1.15 22.33 -14.70
CA ARG A 216 0.21 22.55 -14.19
C ARG A 216 1.01 21.24 -14.18
N ARG A 217 2.19 21.24 -14.79
CA ARG A 217 3.12 20.09 -14.77
C ARG A 217 3.48 19.75 -13.31
N LEU A 218 3.42 18.46 -12.95
CA LEU A 218 3.73 17.93 -11.60
C LEU A 218 2.84 18.45 -10.45
N ALA A 219 1.64 18.94 -10.73
CA ALA A 219 0.70 19.39 -9.70
C ALA A 219 0.37 18.27 -8.68
N LEU A 220 0.24 17.02 -9.15
CA LEU A 220 -0.03 15.86 -8.30
C LEU A 220 1.11 15.59 -7.31
N LEU A 221 2.36 15.60 -7.77
CA LEU A 221 3.54 15.40 -6.91
C LEU A 221 3.62 16.48 -5.82
N CYS A 222 3.47 17.75 -6.21
CA CYS A 222 3.50 18.87 -5.26
C CYS A 222 2.39 18.77 -4.22
N LYS A 223 1.19 18.34 -4.64
CA LYS A 223 0.06 18.16 -3.73
C LYS A 223 0.29 17.04 -2.72
N VAL A 224 0.79 15.87 -3.17
CA VAL A 224 1.14 14.76 -2.30
C VAL A 224 2.20 15.16 -1.26
N ILE A 225 3.25 15.89 -1.68
CA ILE A 225 4.28 16.38 -0.76
C ILE A 225 3.69 17.38 0.25
N TYR A 226 2.80 18.27 -0.19
CA TYR A 226 2.15 19.25 0.68
C TYR A 226 1.23 18.57 1.73
N ASP A 227 0.47 17.56 1.31
CA ASP A 227 -0.44 16.85 2.20
C ASP A 227 0.32 15.98 3.22
N LEU A 228 1.50 15.47 2.84
CA LEU A 228 2.39 14.67 3.70
C LEU A 228 3.52 15.50 4.35
N LYS A 229 3.42 16.83 4.38
CA LYS A 229 4.52 17.73 4.81
C LYS A 229 5.09 17.39 6.19
N TRP A 230 4.25 16.97 7.13
CA TRP A 230 4.71 16.62 8.48
C TRP A 230 5.43 15.28 8.51
N THR A 231 4.97 14.30 7.74
CA THR A 231 5.64 12.99 7.60
C THR A 231 6.99 13.13 6.90
N VAL A 232 7.06 13.98 5.86
CA VAL A 232 8.32 14.32 5.17
C VAL A 232 9.28 15.06 6.12
N ALA A 233 8.78 16.06 6.85
CA ALA A 233 9.60 16.82 7.80
C ALA A 233 10.14 15.95 8.95
N ALA A 234 9.35 14.98 9.43
CA ALA A 234 9.74 14.07 10.51
C ALA A 234 10.97 13.19 10.17
N ALA A 235 11.23 12.94 8.88
CA ALA A 235 12.40 12.18 8.43
C ALA A 235 13.70 13.00 8.40
N VAL A 236 13.61 14.34 8.37
CA VAL A 236 14.76 15.24 8.21
C VAL A 236 15.68 15.20 9.44
N VAL A 237 15.12 15.28 10.65
CA VAL A 237 15.92 15.32 11.89
C VAL A 237 16.74 14.04 12.09
N PRO A 238 16.16 12.83 12.02
CA PRO A 238 16.94 11.59 12.10
C PRO A 238 18.00 11.48 11.00
N ARG A 239 17.72 11.96 9.78
CA ARG A 239 18.70 11.94 8.69
C ARG A 239 19.88 12.88 8.94
N LEU A 240 19.64 14.07 9.49
CA LEU A 240 20.70 15.00 9.89
C LEU A 240 21.54 14.45 11.06
N CYS A 241 20.92 13.79 12.03
CA CYS A 241 21.65 13.08 13.09
C CYS A 241 22.54 11.98 12.52
N LEU A 242 22.06 11.22 11.53
CA LEU A 242 22.84 10.22 10.82
C LEU A 242 24.08 10.82 10.12
N VAL A 243 23.93 11.98 9.46
CA VAL A 243 25.07 12.72 8.88
C VAL A 243 26.09 13.02 9.98
N GLY A 244 25.64 13.59 11.10
CA GLY A 244 26.51 13.94 12.23
C GLY A 244 27.31 12.75 12.76
N PHE A 245 26.66 11.59 12.97
CA PHE A 245 27.36 10.40 13.47
C PHE A 245 28.29 9.77 12.42
N LYS A 246 27.93 9.77 11.13
CA LYS A 246 28.83 9.30 10.06
C LYS A 246 30.13 10.10 10.03
N PHE A 247 30.04 11.43 10.10
CA PHE A 247 31.22 12.30 10.11
C PHE A 247 31.98 12.34 11.43
N ALA A 248 31.47 11.73 12.50
CA ALA A 248 32.23 11.54 13.74
C ALA A 248 33.25 10.39 13.63
N GLN A 249 33.07 9.43 12.71
CA GLN A 249 33.95 8.27 12.56
C GLN A 249 35.42 8.62 12.26
N PRO A 250 35.74 9.53 11.31
CA PRO A 250 37.13 9.84 10.99
C PRO A 250 37.88 10.49 12.15
N TYR A 251 37.19 11.29 12.97
CA TYR A 251 37.78 11.88 14.18
C TYR A 251 38.07 10.81 15.23
N LEU A 252 37.14 9.88 15.43
CA LEU A 252 37.33 8.74 16.33
C LEU A 252 38.53 7.88 15.89
N ILE A 253 38.67 7.63 14.58
CA ILE A 253 39.80 6.89 14.01
C ILE A 253 41.11 7.66 14.21
N ASN A 254 41.12 8.98 13.93
CA ASN A 254 42.30 9.82 14.15
C ASN A 254 42.78 9.78 15.61
N ASP A 255 41.86 9.94 16.55
CA ASP A 255 42.18 9.96 17.98
C ASP A 255 42.63 8.57 18.48
N LEU A 256 42.06 7.50 17.92
CA LEU A 256 42.46 6.12 18.23
C LEU A 256 43.88 5.83 17.71
N ILE A 257 44.18 6.17 16.46
CA ILE A 257 45.52 5.98 15.87
C ILE A 257 46.54 6.81 16.64
N GLY A 258 46.24 8.08 16.93
CA GLY A 258 47.12 8.96 17.72
C GLY A 258 47.35 8.47 19.17
N TYR A 259 46.39 7.75 19.74
CA TYR A 259 46.55 7.10 21.05
C TYR A 259 47.44 5.86 20.99
N VAL A 260 47.27 5.03 19.95
CA VAL A 260 48.08 3.81 19.74
C VAL A 260 49.53 4.15 19.38
N SER A 261 49.74 5.15 18.53
CA SER A 261 51.08 5.56 18.07
C SER A 261 51.95 6.17 19.17
N LYS A 262 51.35 6.76 20.22
CA LYS A 262 52.05 7.30 21.40
C LYS A 262 52.38 6.25 22.47
N ASN A 263 52.47 4.96 22.09
CA ASN A 263 52.82 3.84 22.97
C ASN A 263 51.94 3.73 24.24
N GLY A 264 50.66 4.12 24.16
CA GLY A 264 49.73 4.01 25.29
C GLY A 264 50.28 4.61 26.59
N SER A 265 51.02 5.73 26.50
CA SER A 265 51.71 6.33 27.63
C SER A 265 50.76 6.48 28.84
N SER A 266 51.22 5.97 29.98
CA SER A 266 50.41 5.60 31.14
C SER A 266 49.83 6.77 31.95
N GLU A 267 49.55 7.92 31.35
CA GLU A 267 49.22 9.12 32.12
C GLU A 267 47.74 9.49 32.21
N LEU A 268 46.81 8.85 31.48
CA LEU A 268 45.39 9.07 31.77
C LEU A 268 44.51 7.87 31.38
N SER A 269 44.31 6.94 32.33
CA SER A 269 43.32 5.85 32.23
C SER A 269 41.92 6.32 31.80
N GLY A 270 41.61 7.62 32.00
CA GLY A 270 40.40 8.28 31.54
C GLY A 270 40.19 8.31 30.02
N VAL A 271 41.26 8.46 29.22
CA VAL A 271 41.17 8.63 27.76
C VAL A 271 40.76 7.34 27.07
N LYS A 272 41.31 6.19 27.50
CA LYS A 272 40.94 4.85 26.98
C LYS A 272 39.43 4.59 27.05
N TYR A 273 38.83 4.81 28.22
CA TYR A 273 37.39 4.62 28.40
C TYR A 273 36.55 5.68 27.67
N GLY A 274 37.11 6.88 27.45
CA GLY A 274 36.50 7.92 26.63
C GLY A 274 36.35 7.50 25.17
N ILE A 275 37.41 6.95 24.57
CA ILE A 275 37.39 6.47 23.18
C ILE A 275 36.40 5.31 23.03
N VAL A 276 36.42 4.32 23.94
CA VAL A 276 35.44 3.20 23.93
C VAL A 276 34.00 3.71 24.03
N GLY A 277 33.73 4.68 24.91
CA GLY A 277 32.41 5.29 25.03
C GLY A 277 31.98 6.05 23.77
N ALA A 278 32.90 6.78 23.15
CA ALA A 278 32.66 7.47 21.89
C ALA A 278 32.35 6.49 20.74
N THR A 279 33.06 5.37 20.64
CA THR A 279 32.78 4.30 19.68
C THR A 279 31.35 3.77 19.83
N VAL A 280 30.95 3.40 21.05
CA VAL A 280 29.57 2.92 21.31
C VAL A 280 28.54 3.98 20.93
N LEU A 281 28.76 5.24 21.30
CA LEU A 281 27.84 6.33 21.00
C LEU A 281 27.67 6.56 19.49
N VAL A 282 28.78 6.56 18.74
CA VAL A 282 28.76 6.80 17.29
C VAL A 282 28.04 5.66 16.55
N TYR A 283 28.41 4.41 16.80
CA TYR A 283 27.81 3.28 16.07
C TYR A 283 26.37 3.00 16.47
N VAL A 284 26.02 3.12 17.76
CA VAL A 284 24.60 3.04 18.19
C VAL A 284 23.80 4.22 17.65
N GLY A 285 24.40 5.42 17.62
CA GLY A 285 23.80 6.61 17.03
C GLY A 285 23.48 6.43 15.54
N ILE A 286 24.40 5.83 14.77
CA ILE A 286 24.19 5.47 13.37
C ILE A 286 23.03 4.48 13.23
N ALA A 287 23.02 3.40 14.01
CA ALA A 287 21.99 2.38 13.94
C ALA A 287 20.59 2.94 14.26
N VAL A 288 20.47 3.68 15.37
CA VAL A 288 19.20 4.29 15.82
C VAL A 288 18.71 5.34 14.84
N SER A 289 19.60 6.23 14.37
CA SER A 289 19.24 7.29 13.43
C SER A 289 18.79 6.70 12.09
N THR A 290 19.48 5.65 11.61
CA THR A 290 19.12 4.93 10.39
C THR A 290 17.75 4.26 10.52
N ALA A 291 17.49 3.58 11.63
CA ALA A 291 16.21 2.94 11.90
C ALA A 291 15.06 3.95 11.90
N LEU A 292 15.19 5.04 12.67
CA LEU A 292 14.16 6.08 12.75
C LEU A 292 13.93 6.78 11.40
N TYR A 293 15.00 7.10 10.67
CA TYR A 293 14.93 7.67 9.33
C TYR A 293 14.17 6.76 8.36
N LYS A 294 14.62 5.50 8.21
CA LYS A 294 14.00 4.55 7.28
C LYS A 294 12.54 4.27 7.62
N ARG A 295 12.18 4.25 8.90
CA ARG A 295 10.77 4.14 9.33
C ARG A 295 9.91 5.25 8.71
N GLN A 296 10.33 6.52 8.86
CA GLN A 296 9.53 7.64 8.38
C GLN A 296 9.40 7.65 6.85
N VAL A 297 10.48 7.28 6.15
CA VAL A 297 10.46 7.11 4.70
C VAL A 297 9.45 6.04 4.27
N VAL A 298 9.42 4.88 4.93
CA VAL A 298 8.46 3.81 4.63
C VAL A 298 7.02 4.23 4.95
N ARG A 299 6.78 4.99 6.02
CA ARG A 299 5.44 5.52 6.33
C ARG A 299 4.96 6.50 5.27
N MET A 300 5.80 7.46 4.88
CA MET A 300 5.53 8.39 3.77
C MET A 300 5.19 7.62 2.48
N LEU A 301 5.96 6.56 2.21
CA LEU A 301 5.77 5.73 1.04
C LEU A 301 4.42 5.01 1.04
N THR A 302 4.06 4.35 2.15
CA THR A 302 2.78 3.65 2.29
C THR A 302 1.60 4.61 2.16
N MET A 303 1.68 5.80 2.77
CA MET A 303 0.64 6.83 2.65
C MET A 303 0.49 7.32 1.20
N THR A 304 1.61 7.53 0.50
CA THR A 304 1.61 7.94 -0.92
C THR A 304 0.97 6.86 -1.80
N ARG A 305 1.36 5.59 -1.60
CA ARG A 305 0.78 4.44 -2.31
C ARG A 305 -0.74 4.35 -2.08
N GLY A 306 -1.17 4.40 -0.83
CA GLY A 306 -2.59 4.32 -0.47
C GLY A 306 -3.41 5.47 -1.09
N SER A 307 -2.88 6.69 -1.07
CA SER A 307 -3.51 7.87 -1.66
C SER A 307 -3.67 7.74 -3.19
N LEU A 308 -2.58 7.40 -3.89
CA LEU A 308 -2.60 7.28 -5.35
C LEU A 308 -3.49 6.13 -5.84
N VAL A 309 -3.41 4.94 -5.24
CA VAL A 309 -4.28 3.80 -5.60
C VAL A 309 -5.75 4.20 -5.44
N THR A 310 -6.09 4.88 -4.34
CA THR A 310 -7.45 5.33 -4.06
C THR A 310 -7.94 6.32 -5.12
N MET A 311 -7.13 7.33 -5.45
CA MET A 311 -7.50 8.33 -6.47
C MET A 311 -7.72 7.69 -7.83
N ILE A 312 -6.84 6.76 -8.24
CA ILE A 312 -6.98 6.03 -9.50
C ILE A 312 -8.25 5.18 -9.46
N TYR A 313 -8.51 4.47 -8.36
CA TYR A 313 -9.68 3.61 -8.22
C TYR A 313 -10.99 4.41 -8.27
N ALA A 314 -11.06 5.50 -7.51
CA ALA A 314 -12.20 6.42 -7.53
C ALA A 314 -12.44 7.04 -8.92
N LYS A 315 -11.36 7.30 -9.66
CA LYS A 315 -11.44 7.77 -11.04
C LYS A 315 -11.96 6.68 -11.99
N THR A 316 -11.42 5.46 -11.89
CA THR A 316 -11.84 4.31 -12.71
C THR A 316 -13.33 4.04 -12.58
N LEU A 317 -13.91 4.20 -11.38
CA LEU A 317 -15.35 4.02 -11.15
C LEU A 317 -16.24 5.10 -11.81
N ARG A 318 -15.67 6.24 -12.22
CA ARG A 318 -16.41 7.38 -12.83
C ARG A 318 -16.15 7.54 -14.33
N GLN A 319 -15.27 6.72 -14.88
CA GLN A 319 -14.80 6.81 -16.25
C GLN A 319 -15.58 5.86 -17.16
N ALA A 320 -15.65 6.21 -18.45
CA ALA A 320 -16.28 5.39 -19.46
C ALA A 320 -15.71 3.97 -19.53
N ALA A 321 -16.59 2.98 -19.73
CA ALA A 321 -16.21 1.60 -19.99
C ALA A 321 -15.55 1.45 -21.38
N ASP A 322 -14.28 1.84 -21.48
CA ASP A 322 -13.39 1.57 -22.61
C ASP A 322 -12.41 0.45 -22.23
N PRO A 323 -12.42 -0.70 -22.93
CA PRO A 323 -11.51 -1.83 -22.65
C PRO A 323 -10.03 -1.44 -22.68
N ARG A 324 -9.65 -0.42 -23.46
CA ARG A 324 -8.24 0.07 -23.50
C ARG A 324 -7.87 0.81 -22.22
N GLN A 325 -8.84 1.44 -21.56
CA GLN A 325 -8.64 2.21 -20.33
C GLN A 325 -8.60 1.32 -19.08
N GLU A 326 -9.25 0.16 -19.11
CA GLU A 326 -9.16 -0.85 -18.05
C GLU A 326 -7.71 -1.36 -17.89
N ALA A 327 -7.09 -1.76 -19.02
CA ALA A 327 -5.69 -2.20 -19.03
C ALA A 327 -4.70 -1.10 -18.62
N SER A 328 -4.97 0.16 -18.94
CA SER A 328 -4.12 1.27 -18.48
C SER A 328 -4.31 1.58 -16.99
N SER A 329 -5.54 1.48 -16.46
CA SER A 329 -5.78 1.73 -15.02
C SER A 329 -5.09 0.69 -14.13
N THR A 330 -5.06 -0.58 -14.53
CA THR A 330 -4.39 -1.65 -13.79
C THR A 330 -2.86 -1.52 -13.82
N THR A 331 -2.27 -1.08 -14.95
CA THR A 331 -0.83 -0.81 -15.03
C THR A 331 -0.43 0.44 -14.23
N LEU A 332 -1.29 1.46 -14.20
CA LEU A 332 -1.11 2.65 -13.34
C LEU A 332 -1.12 2.27 -11.86
N MET A 333 -2.06 1.43 -11.40
CA MET A 333 -2.15 1.01 -9.99
C MET A 333 -1.02 0.09 -9.53
N SER A 334 -0.38 -0.65 -10.44
CA SER A 334 0.67 -1.62 -10.12
C SER A 334 2.05 -1.07 -10.48
N THR A 335 2.41 -1.13 -11.76
CA THR A 335 3.76 -0.83 -12.25
C THR A 335 4.22 0.59 -11.98
N ASP A 336 3.32 1.56 -12.11
CA ASP A 336 3.69 2.97 -11.96
C ASP A 336 3.77 3.40 -10.51
N ILE A 337 2.88 2.88 -9.67
CA ILE A 337 2.95 3.08 -8.22
C ILE A 337 4.18 2.39 -7.63
N ASP A 338 4.55 1.18 -8.08
CA ASP A 338 5.78 0.52 -7.62
C ASP A 338 7.05 1.28 -8.06
N ARG A 339 7.04 1.92 -9.23
CA ARG A 339 8.12 2.82 -9.67
C ARG A 339 8.19 4.11 -8.87
N ILE A 340 7.04 4.70 -8.55
CA ILE A 340 6.97 5.84 -7.63
C ILE A 340 7.52 5.40 -6.26
N ALA A 341 7.15 4.21 -5.81
CA ALA A 341 7.55 3.69 -4.52
C ALA A 341 9.06 3.53 -4.38
N THR A 342 9.67 2.87 -5.38
CA THR A 342 11.12 2.68 -5.44
C THR A 342 11.88 3.99 -5.64
N GLY A 343 11.32 4.96 -6.36
CA GLY A 343 11.91 6.28 -6.53
C GLY A 343 11.84 7.18 -5.30
N LEU A 344 10.76 7.09 -4.50
CA LEU A 344 10.59 7.86 -3.27
C LEU A 344 11.35 7.30 -2.07
N LEU A 345 11.78 6.03 -2.12
CA LEU A 345 12.52 5.36 -1.04
C LEU A 345 13.84 6.07 -0.71
N ASP A 346 14.49 6.66 -1.71
CA ASP A 346 15.75 7.40 -1.55
C ASP A 346 15.59 8.90 -1.82
N SER A 347 14.38 9.44 -1.67
CA SER A 347 14.10 10.87 -1.93
C SER A 347 14.89 11.81 -1.01
N HIS A 348 15.10 11.42 0.25
CA HIS A 348 15.86 12.22 1.20
C HIS A 348 17.37 12.20 0.94
N GLU A 349 17.88 11.27 0.15
CA GLU A 349 19.29 11.29 -0.28
C GLU A 349 19.56 12.43 -1.27
N LEU A 350 18.56 12.89 -2.03
CA LEU A 350 18.72 13.96 -3.01
C LEU A 350 19.18 15.30 -2.39
N TRP A 351 18.75 15.59 -1.15
CA TRP A 351 19.18 16.79 -0.43
C TRP A 351 20.26 16.48 0.60
N ALA A 352 20.30 15.28 1.19
CA ALA A 352 21.29 14.92 2.19
C ALA A 352 22.67 14.66 1.57
N SER A 353 22.75 13.96 0.44
CA SER A 353 24.03 13.63 -0.19
C SER A 353 24.84 14.87 -0.63
N PRO A 354 24.24 15.94 -1.22
CA PRO A 354 24.97 17.18 -1.46
C PRO A 354 25.57 17.81 -0.20
N ILE A 355 24.85 17.77 0.93
CA ILE A 355 25.33 18.27 2.21
C ILE A 355 26.52 17.42 2.70
N GLU A 356 26.40 16.08 2.63
CA GLU A 356 27.48 15.16 3.00
C GLU A 356 28.72 15.38 2.13
N ILE A 357 28.57 15.54 0.82
CA ILE A 357 29.66 15.82 -0.11
C ILE A 357 30.38 17.12 0.27
N VAL A 358 29.64 18.21 0.54
CA VAL A 358 30.23 19.49 0.94
C VAL A 358 31.00 19.37 2.25
N ILE A 359 30.41 18.70 3.26
CA ILE A 359 31.08 18.47 4.55
C ILE A 359 32.36 17.64 4.37
N ALA A 360 32.28 16.53 3.64
CA ALA A 360 33.42 15.66 3.37
C ALA A 360 34.56 16.41 2.66
N LEU A 361 34.24 17.23 1.66
CA LEU A 361 35.23 18.03 0.93
C LEU A 361 35.89 19.08 1.83
N VAL A 362 35.13 19.77 2.68
CA VAL A 362 35.69 20.74 3.63
C VAL A 362 36.62 20.07 4.64
N LEU A 363 36.24 18.89 5.14
CA LEU A 363 37.07 18.13 6.08
C LEU A 363 38.33 17.58 5.42
N LEU A 364 38.22 17.03 4.21
CA LEU A 364 39.35 16.54 3.42
C LEU A 364 40.31 17.67 3.03
N GLY A 365 39.77 18.85 2.69
CA GLY A 365 40.56 20.05 2.42
C GLY A 365 41.32 20.55 3.65
N ARG A 366 40.79 20.35 4.86
CA ARG A 366 41.50 20.68 6.11
C ARG A 366 42.58 19.68 6.47
N SER A 367 42.41 18.39 6.16
CA SER A 367 43.39 17.36 6.53
C SER A 367 44.58 17.27 5.58
N ILE A 368 44.36 17.35 4.26
CA ILE A 368 45.42 17.16 3.25
C ILE A 368 45.76 18.45 2.51
N GLY A 369 44.89 19.46 2.51
CA GLY A 369 45.09 20.70 1.76
C GLY A 369 44.78 20.55 0.26
N TYR A 370 45.64 21.11 -0.60
CA TYR A 370 45.44 21.16 -2.05
C TYR A 370 45.18 19.80 -2.75
N PRO A 371 45.80 18.67 -2.35
CA PRO A 371 45.52 17.35 -2.96
C PRO A 371 44.06 16.91 -2.90
N SER A 372 43.24 17.46 -1.99
CA SER A 372 41.78 17.21 -1.93
C SER A 372 41.03 17.59 -3.22
N VAL A 373 41.60 18.45 -4.06
CA VAL A 373 41.03 18.83 -5.37
C VAL A 373 40.92 17.63 -6.31
N ALA A 374 41.79 16.62 -6.17
CA ALA A 374 41.73 15.39 -6.97
C ALA A 374 40.44 14.60 -6.69
N ALA A 375 40.10 14.41 -5.40
CA ALA A 375 38.86 13.77 -4.98
C ALA A 375 37.62 14.55 -5.46
N LEU A 376 37.67 15.89 -5.35
CA LEU A 376 36.62 16.77 -5.85
C LEU A 376 36.41 16.62 -7.36
N GLY A 377 37.48 16.58 -8.14
CA GLY A 377 37.42 16.43 -9.59
C GLY A 377 36.73 15.12 -9.99
N VAL A 378 37.12 14.00 -9.37
CA VAL A 378 36.51 12.68 -9.65
C VAL A 378 35.03 12.67 -9.25
N ALA A 379 34.70 13.22 -8.07
CA ALA A 379 33.31 13.34 -7.61
C ALA A 379 32.46 14.19 -8.57
N LEU A 380 32.94 15.36 -9.00
CA LEU A 380 32.23 16.22 -9.95
C LEU A 380 32.00 15.54 -11.30
N VAL A 381 33.02 14.85 -11.84
CA VAL A 381 32.88 14.12 -13.11
C VAL A 381 31.80 13.06 -13.00
N SER A 382 31.75 12.30 -11.91
CA SER A 382 30.71 11.29 -11.70
C SER A 382 29.30 11.89 -11.59
N VAL A 383 29.11 12.95 -10.81
CA VAL A 383 27.80 13.60 -10.61
C VAL A 383 27.31 14.29 -11.90
N LEU A 384 28.18 15.04 -12.58
CA LEU A 384 27.84 15.73 -13.83
C LEU A 384 27.56 14.72 -14.96
N GLY A 385 28.37 13.66 -15.06
CA GLY A 385 28.17 12.58 -16.02
C GLY A 385 26.82 11.88 -15.83
N CYS A 386 26.46 11.55 -14.58
CA CYS A 386 25.16 10.96 -14.27
C CYS A 386 24.01 11.91 -14.55
N SER A 387 24.16 13.20 -14.22
CA SER A 387 23.15 14.23 -14.47
C SER A 387 22.89 14.46 -15.96
N TYR A 388 23.92 14.33 -16.80
CA TYR A 388 23.80 14.43 -18.26
C TYR A 388 23.07 13.23 -18.89
N LEU A 389 23.28 12.02 -18.34
CA LEU A 389 22.63 10.80 -18.81
C LEU A 389 21.18 10.66 -18.34
N ALA A 390 20.85 11.18 -17.15
CA ALA A 390 19.52 11.10 -16.55
C ALA A 390 18.35 11.54 -17.46
N PRO A 391 18.38 12.68 -18.18
CA PRO A 391 17.27 13.07 -19.05
C PRO A 391 17.06 12.11 -20.24
N LYS A 392 18.14 11.51 -20.77
CA LYS A 392 18.07 10.54 -21.88
C LYS A 392 17.42 9.22 -21.47
N ALA A 393 17.49 8.88 -20.18
CA ALA A 393 16.87 7.69 -19.61
C ALA A 393 15.38 7.61 -19.90
N ARG A 394 14.68 8.75 -19.82
CA ARG A 394 13.23 8.82 -19.95
C ARG A 394 12.75 8.37 -21.34
N GLU A 395 13.42 8.83 -22.39
CA GLU A 395 13.04 8.51 -23.77
C GLU A 395 13.32 7.03 -24.09
N MET A 396 14.50 6.54 -23.70
CA MET A 396 14.87 5.13 -23.86
C MET A 396 13.92 4.20 -23.09
N GLN A 397 13.56 4.58 -21.86
CA GLN A 397 12.62 3.85 -21.03
C GLN A 397 11.21 3.84 -21.63
N LYS A 398 10.76 4.96 -22.21
CA LYS A 398 9.44 5.05 -22.86
C LYS A 398 9.32 4.05 -24.01
N THR A 399 10.32 4.00 -24.88
CA THR A 399 10.36 3.05 -26.01
C THR A 399 10.34 1.60 -25.53
N TRP A 400 11.19 1.26 -24.54
CA TRP A 400 11.20 -0.08 -23.96
C TRP A 400 9.84 -0.47 -23.34
N VAL A 401 9.23 0.41 -22.54
CA VAL A 401 7.93 0.16 -21.91
C VAL A 401 6.82 0.00 -22.95
N HIS A 402 6.89 0.71 -24.07
CA HIS A 402 5.95 0.54 -25.18
C HIS A 402 5.99 -0.88 -25.77
N ALA A 403 7.17 -1.43 -26.07
CA ALA A 403 7.28 -2.81 -26.55
C ALA A 403 6.88 -3.86 -25.50
N VAL A 404 7.13 -3.60 -24.21
CA VAL A 404 6.62 -4.46 -23.13
C VAL A 404 5.08 -4.50 -23.19
N GLN A 405 4.43 -3.34 -23.35
CA GLN A 405 2.98 -3.25 -23.41
C GLN A 405 2.41 -3.96 -24.64
N GLU A 406 3.01 -3.79 -25.83
CA GLU A 406 2.59 -4.52 -27.04
C GLU A 406 2.65 -6.04 -26.84
N ARG A 407 3.74 -6.55 -26.26
CA ARG A 407 3.88 -7.98 -25.98
C ARG A 407 2.87 -8.47 -24.93
N VAL A 408 2.71 -7.75 -23.82
CA VAL A 408 1.78 -8.14 -22.75
C VAL A 408 0.35 -8.13 -23.25
N ASN A 409 -0.05 -7.12 -24.04
CA ASN A 409 -1.38 -7.06 -24.67
C ASN A 409 -1.60 -8.28 -25.58
N PHE A 410 -0.64 -8.60 -26.45
CA PHE A 410 -0.74 -9.79 -27.31
C PHE A 410 -0.83 -11.08 -26.49
N THR A 411 0.01 -11.24 -25.48
CA THR A 411 0.03 -12.43 -24.61
C THR A 411 -1.28 -12.59 -23.83
N SER A 412 -1.87 -11.49 -23.37
CA SER A 412 -3.17 -11.51 -22.69
C SER A 412 -4.29 -11.98 -23.61
N VAL A 413 -4.30 -11.57 -24.87
CA VAL A 413 -5.27 -12.05 -25.87
C VAL A 413 -5.09 -13.55 -26.12
N VAL A 414 -3.84 -14.00 -26.27
CA VAL A 414 -3.50 -15.43 -26.46
C VAL A 414 -3.99 -16.28 -25.28
N LEU A 415 -3.80 -15.83 -24.05
CA LEU A 415 -4.27 -16.56 -22.86
C LEU A 415 -5.79 -16.61 -22.78
N LYS A 416 -6.48 -15.53 -23.18
CA LYS A 416 -7.94 -15.46 -23.17
C LYS A 416 -8.58 -16.38 -24.22
N GLU A 417 -7.99 -16.42 -25.42
CA GLU A 417 -8.52 -17.16 -26.57
C GLU A 417 -7.76 -18.49 -26.83
N MET A 418 -7.13 -19.05 -25.79
CA MET A 418 -6.30 -20.25 -25.90
C MET A 418 -7.06 -21.43 -26.52
N ARG A 419 -8.35 -21.58 -26.19
CA ARG A 419 -9.19 -22.65 -26.76
C ARG A 419 -9.35 -22.51 -28.27
N GLN A 420 -9.61 -21.30 -28.78
CA GLN A 420 -9.73 -21.07 -30.22
C GLN A 420 -8.39 -21.33 -30.92
N ILE A 421 -7.28 -20.87 -30.33
CA ILE A 421 -5.93 -21.09 -30.88
C ILE A 421 -5.64 -22.59 -31.03
N LYS A 422 -5.97 -23.39 -30.00
CA LYS A 422 -5.86 -24.86 -30.04
C LYS A 422 -6.76 -25.47 -31.11
N MET A 423 -8.00 -24.99 -31.22
CA MET A 423 -8.98 -25.48 -32.19
C MET A 423 -8.56 -25.23 -33.64
N PHE A 424 -7.92 -24.09 -33.92
CA PHE A 424 -7.40 -23.74 -35.24
C PHE A 424 -6.00 -24.32 -35.53
N GLY A 425 -5.31 -24.91 -34.53
CA GLY A 425 -3.99 -25.49 -34.71
C GLY A 425 -2.86 -24.48 -34.98
N VAL A 426 -3.07 -23.19 -34.75
CA VAL A 426 -2.12 -22.09 -35.04
C VAL A 426 -1.15 -21.79 -33.89
N GLU A 427 -0.91 -22.77 -33.02
CA GLU A 427 -0.09 -22.61 -31.82
C GLU A 427 1.34 -22.16 -32.16
N THR A 428 1.92 -22.70 -33.23
CA THR A 428 3.29 -22.39 -33.68
C THR A 428 3.42 -20.96 -34.20
N ASP A 429 2.42 -20.45 -34.92
CA ASP A 429 2.42 -19.10 -35.48
C ASP A 429 2.25 -18.05 -34.38
N VAL A 430 1.37 -18.31 -33.42
CA VAL A 430 1.20 -17.46 -32.23
C VAL A 430 2.47 -17.47 -31.37
N ALA A 431 3.11 -18.63 -31.20
CA ALA A 431 4.36 -18.75 -30.47
C ALA A 431 5.50 -17.97 -31.15
N SER A 432 5.65 -18.09 -32.47
CA SER A 432 6.66 -17.35 -33.24
C SER A 432 6.42 -15.84 -33.19
N LYS A 433 5.16 -15.39 -33.28
CA LYS A 433 4.80 -13.98 -33.13
C LYS A 433 5.15 -13.47 -31.73
N THR A 434 4.79 -14.21 -30.68
CA THR A 434 5.15 -13.89 -29.29
C THR A 434 6.66 -13.77 -29.11
N HIS A 435 7.42 -14.69 -29.71
CA HIS A 435 8.89 -14.66 -29.69
C HIS A 435 9.45 -13.42 -30.40
N SER A 436 8.92 -13.04 -31.57
CA SER A 436 9.35 -11.84 -32.30
C SER A 436 9.11 -10.55 -31.50
N LEU A 437 7.97 -10.44 -30.80
CA LEU A 437 7.68 -9.32 -29.90
C LEU A 437 8.65 -9.30 -28.71
N ARG A 438 9.04 -10.47 -28.19
CA ARG A 438 10.06 -10.57 -27.15
C ARG A 438 11.45 -10.13 -27.64
N GLN A 439 11.84 -10.49 -28.86
CA GLN A 439 13.10 -10.03 -29.45
C GLN A 439 13.11 -8.51 -29.63
N LEU A 440 12.00 -7.93 -30.12
CA LEU A 440 11.84 -6.48 -30.23
C LEU A 440 11.96 -5.80 -28.87
N GLU A 441 11.28 -6.31 -27.84
CA GLU A 441 11.38 -5.82 -26.46
C GLU A 441 12.85 -5.84 -25.97
N LEU A 442 13.55 -6.96 -26.16
CA LEU A 442 14.95 -7.09 -25.76
C LEU A 442 15.84 -6.09 -26.51
N HIS A 443 15.65 -5.93 -27.82
CA HIS A 443 16.40 -4.99 -28.63
C HIS A 443 16.20 -3.54 -28.16
N GLN A 444 14.95 -3.14 -27.93
CA GLN A 444 14.61 -1.81 -27.43
C GLN A 444 15.04 -1.57 -25.97
N SER A 445 15.20 -2.63 -25.17
CA SER A 445 15.72 -2.52 -23.80
C SER A 445 17.23 -2.25 -23.72
N LYS A 446 18.01 -2.63 -24.75
CA LYS A 446 19.48 -2.48 -24.78
C LYS A 446 19.98 -1.06 -24.50
N PRO A 447 19.48 0.01 -25.17
CA PRO A 447 19.97 1.37 -24.93
C PRO A 447 19.74 1.82 -23.48
N PHE A 448 18.55 1.54 -22.92
CA PHE A 448 18.23 1.86 -21.52
C PHE A 448 19.16 1.11 -20.55
N ARG A 449 19.35 -0.20 -20.75
CA ARG A 449 20.24 -1.01 -19.89
C ARG A 449 21.70 -0.59 -19.99
N SER A 450 22.18 -0.30 -21.20
CA SER A 450 23.53 0.20 -21.43
C SER A 450 23.78 1.52 -20.70
N MET A 451 22.80 2.43 -20.74
CA MET A 451 22.86 3.68 -19.98
C MET A 451 22.85 3.45 -18.46
N VAL A 452 22.04 2.51 -17.94
CA VAL A 452 22.08 2.14 -16.50
C VAL A 452 23.48 1.63 -16.12
N VAL A 453 24.10 0.80 -16.96
CA VAL A 453 25.48 0.36 -16.75
C VAL A 453 26.44 1.55 -16.75
N ALA A 454 26.31 2.48 -17.71
CA ALA A 454 27.15 3.68 -17.78
C ALA A 454 27.04 4.55 -16.51
N VAL A 455 25.82 4.75 -15.99
CA VAL A 455 25.59 5.49 -14.72
C VAL A 455 26.23 4.76 -13.53
N ASN A 456 26.09 3.44 -13.43
CA ASN A 456 26.69 2.65 -12.36
C ASN A 456 28.23 2.67 -12.42
N VAL A 457 28.81 2.58 -13.63
CA VAL A 457 30.26 2.69 -13.84
C VAL A 457 30.76 4.09 -13.46
N LEU A 458 30.05 5.16 -13.86
CA LEU A 458 30.39 6.52 -13.48
C LEU A 458 30.36 6.74 -11.96
N GLY A 459 29.39 6.15 -11.26
CA GLY A 459 29.37 6.15 -9.80
C GLY A 459 30.55 5.37 -9.20
N ALA A 460 30.79 4.15 -9.68
CA ALA A 460 31.86 3.29 -9.18
C ALA A 460 33.27 3.86 -9.39
N ILE A 461 33.48 4.65 -10.46
CA ILE A 461 34.72 5.38 -10.72
C ILE A 461 35.09 6.27 -9.52
N SER A 462 34.12 6.91 -8.87
CA SER A 462 34.37 7.72 -7.69
C SER A 462 34.95 6.88 -6.55
N THR A 463 34.41 5.67 -6.32
CA THR A 463 34.88 4.78 -5.25
C THR A 463 36.27 4.18 -5.56
N ALA A 464 36.51 3.76 -6.80
CA ALA A 464 37.75 3.10 -7.17
C ALA A 464 38.92 4.07 -7.39
N ILE A 465 38.69 5.20 -8.04
CA ILE A 465 39.77 6.10 -8.50
C ILE A 465 40.04 7.22 -7.49
N ALA A 466 39.04 7.75 -6.79
CA ALA A 466 39.25 8.89 -5.90
C ALA A 466 40.29 8.64 -4.78
N PRO A 467 40.30 7.47 -4.08
CA PRO A 467 41.33 7.19 -3.07
C PRO A 467 42.75 7.15 -3.67
N ALA A 468 42.92 6.37 -4.75
CA ALA A 468 44.21 6.17 -5.39
C ALA A 468 44.79 7.49 -5.93
N LEU A 469 43.96 8.29 -6.62
CA LEU A 469 44.39 9.56 -7.19
C LEU A 469 44.73 10.59 -6.11
N THR A 470 43.91 10.68 -5.05
CA THR A 470 44.11 11.67 -3.98
C THR A 470 45.36 11.37 -3.16
N ILE A 471 45.61 10.10 -2.83
CA ILE A 471 46.80 9.67 -2.11
C ILE A 471 48.04 9.83 -3.00
N ALA A 472 47.97 9.48 -4.30
CA ALA A 472 49.08 9.67 -5.23
C ALA A 472 49.47 11.15 -5.38
N VAL A 473 48.48 12.05 -5.52
CA VAL A 473 48.73 13.51 -5.58
C VAL A 473 49.30 13.99 -4.24
N TYR A 474 48.80 13.50 -3.11
CA TYR A 474 49.34 13.85 -1.80
C TYR A 474 50.82 13.43 -1.65
N ALA A 475 51.14 12.17 -1.96
CA ALA A 475 52.51 11.66 -1.92
C ALA A 475 53.45 12.47 -2.85
N ALA A 476 53.00 12.77 -4.07
CA ALA A 476 53.77 13.60 -5.00
C ALA A 476 54.01 15.02 -4.47
N THR A 477 53.02 15.65 -3.83
CA THR A 477 53.20 16.98 -3.22
C THR A 477 54.16 16.98 -2.04
N GLN A 478 54.17 15.93 -1.21
CA GLN A 478 55.11 15.82 -0.08
C GLN A 478 56.55 15.62 -0.56
N LEU A 479 56.75 14.79 -1.59
CA LEU A 479 58.05 14.60 -2.23
C LEU A 479 58.59 15.90 -2.84
N ASN A 480 57.73 16.67 -3.52
CA ASN A 480 58.11 17.96 -4.12
C ASN A 480 58.46 19.03 -3.07
N LEU A 481 57.91 18.93 -1.86
CA LEU A 481 58.20 19.84 -0.74
C LEU A 481 59.43 19.39 0.08
N GLY A 482 60.06 18.26 -0.27
CA GLY A 482 61.22 17.72 0.44
C GLY A 482 60.91 17.18 1.85
N LEU A 483 59.64 16.88 2.12
CA LEU A 483 59.18 16.33 3.40
C LEU A 483 59.27 14.79 3.39
N GLU A 484 59.47 14.19 4.57
CA GLU A 484 59.47 12.73 4.74
C GLU A 484 58.12 12.10 4.36
N THR A 485 58.10 10.77 4.25
CA THR A 485 56.94 9.95 3.85
C THR A 485 55.63 10.38 4.53
N PRO A 486 54.48 10.24 3.84
CA PRO A 486 53.19 10.68 4.36
C PRO A 486 52.88 10.07 5.74
N ASN A 487 52.48 10.91 6.70
CA ASN A 487 52.07 10.45 8.02
C ASN A 487 50.95 9.41 7.89
N THR A 488 51.11 8.26 8.54
CA THR A 488 50.13 7.17 8.57
C THR A 488 48.76 7.66 9.04
N ASP A 489 48.75 8.51 10.07
CA ASP A 489 47.54 9.04 10.70
C ASP A 489 46.73 9.88 9.71
N VAL A 490 47.40 10.75 8.94
CA VAL A 490 46.77 11.60 7.91
C VAL A 490 46.29 10.74 6.74
N THR A 491 47.00 9.67 6.42
CA THR A 491 46.67 8.76 5.30
C THR A 491 45.42 7.90 5.62
N PHE A 492 45.31 7.32 6.82
CA PHE A 492 44.13 6.55 7.21
C PHE A 492 42.89 7.43 7.43
N THR A 493 43.07 8.62 8.00
CA THR A 493 41.96 9.55 8.20
C THR A 493 41.47 10.14 6.88
N SER A 494 42.37 10.43 5.95
CA SER A 494 41.99 10.82 4.59
C SER A 494 41.32 9.70 3.82
N LEU A 495 41.79 8.46 3.91
CA LEU A 495 41.14 7.31 3.30
C LEU A 495 39.70 7.14 3.82
N SER A 496 39.50 7.28 5.13
CA SER A 496 38.17 7.26 5.76
C SER A 496 37.28 8.40 5.27
N LEU A 497 37.81 9.62 5.18
CA LEU A 497 37.09 10.79 4.65
C LEU A 497 36.75 10.65 3.15
N ILE A 498 37.62 10.02 2.37
CA ILE A 498 37.36 9.74 0.94
C ILE A 498 36.26 8.69 0.81
N SER A 499 36.28 7.61 1.61
CA SER A 499 35.19 6.62 1.62
C SER A 499 33.84 7.24 2.03
N LEU A 500 33.85 8.19 2.97
CA LEU A 500 32.65 8.97 3.34
C LEU A 500 32.22 9.98 2.27
N LEU A 501 33.10 10.37 1.34
CA LEU A 501 32.77 11.20 0.18
C LEU A 501 32.19 10.37 -0.98
N THR A 502 32.73 9.17 -1.23
CA THR A 502 32.38 8.36 -2.39
C THR A 502 31.02 7.68 -2.26
N GLU A 503 30.63 7.22 -1.07
CA GLU A 503 29.31 6.60 -0.83
C GLU A 503 28.13 7.56 -1.18
N PRO A 504 28.09 8.81 -0.67
CA PRO A 504 27.03 9.77 -1.03
C PRO A 504 27.00 10.11 -2.54
N VAL A 505 28.15 10.12 -3.21
CA VAL A 505 28.23 10.38 -4.66
C VAL A 505 27.56 9.27 -5.46
N VAL A 506 27.79 8.01 -5.10
CA VAL A 506 27.14 6.84 -5.72
C VAL A 506 25.63 6.87 -5.45
N LEU A 507 25.23 7.14 -4.21
CA LEU A 507 23.82 7.21 -3.82
C LEU A 507 23.07 8.34 -4.52
N LEU A 508 23.68 9.52 -4.64
CA LEU A 508 23.11 10.65 -5.37
C LEU A 508 22.90 10.33 -6.85
N SER A 509 23.89 9.67 -7.46
CA SER A 509 23.84 9.26 -8.87
C SER A 509 22.71 8.25 -9.15
N ALA A 510 22.57 7.24 -8.27
CA ALA A 510 21.53 6.23 -8.38
C ALA A 510 20.13 6.77 -8.03
N SER A 511 20.02 7.66 -7.05
CA SER A 511 18.73 8.24 -6.61
C SER A 511 18.17 9.22 -7.65
N LEU A 512 19.01 10.02 -8.33
CA LEU A 512 18.57 10.94 -9.38
C LEU A 512 17.86 10.20 -10.53
N THR A 513 18.40 9.06 -10.96
CA THR A 513 17.80 8.25 -12.02
C THR A 513 16.45 7.65 -11.57
N ARG A 514 16.39 7.11 -10.35
CA ARG A 514 15.14 6.52 -9.82
C ARG A 514 14.05 7.57 -9.58
N PHE A 515 14.44 8.75 -9.09
CA PHE A 515 13.51 9.86 -8.86
C PHE A 515 12.96 10.43 -10.17
N THR A 516 13.80 10.58 -11.22
CA THR A 516 13.32 11.04 -12.54
C THR A 516 12.34 10.06 -13.19
N SER A 517 12.52 8.75 -13.01
CA SER A 517 11.52 7.74 -13.41
C SER A 517 10.21 7.88 -12.62
N ALA A 518 10.26 8.14 -11.31
CA ALA A 518 9.07 8.37 -10.49
C ALA A 518 8.28 9.61 -10.95
N ILE A 519 8.97 10.72 -11.25
CA ILE A 519 8.37 11.95 -11.83
C ILE A 519 7.55 11.62 -13.09
N GLY A 520 8.09 10.81 -14.00
CA GLY A 520 7.36 10.41 -15.22
C GLY A 520 6.14 9.51 -14.97
N CYS A 521 6.07 8.83 -13.83
CA CYS A 521 4.90 8.06 -13.42
C CYS A 521 3.83 8.96 -12.80
N PHE A 522 4.22 9.96 -11.99
CA PHE A 522 3.31 11.00 -11.50
C PHE A 522 2.64 11.78 -12.64
N ASP A 523 3.40 12.14 -13.69
CA ASP A 523 2.86 12.81 -14.88
C ASP A 523 1.75 11.97 -15.55
N ARG A 524 1.95 10.66 -15.72
CA ARG A 524 0.96 9.75 -16.32
C ARG A 524 -0.28 9.55 -15.45
N ILE A 525 -0.12 9.45 -14.14
CA ILE A 525 -1.26 9.35 -13.21
C ILE A 525 -2.06 10.65 -13.22
N GLN A 526 -1.39 11.81 -13.24
CA GLN A 526 -2.06 13.11 -13.35
C GLN A 526 -2.85 13.20 -14.65
N GLU A 527 -2.27 12.82 -15.79
CA GLU A 527 -2.95 12.78 -17.08
C GLU A 527 -4.21 11.89 -17.03
N PHE A 528 -4.13 10.72 -16.38
CA PHE A 528 -5.27 9.82 -16.21
C PHE A 528 -6.39 10.43 -15.34
N ILE A 529 -6.04 11.01 -14.19
CA ILE A 529 -7.02 11.60 -13.25
C ILE A 529 -7.74 12.80 -13.88
N CYS A 530 -7.03 13.58 -14.70
CA CYS A 530 -7.55 14.78 -15.35
C CYS A 530 -8.37 14.51 -16.63
N LYS A 531 -8.52 13.26 -17.07
CA LYS A 531 -9.46 12.93 -18.15
C LYS A 531 -10.89 13.29 -17.75
N GLU A 532 -11.76 13.58 -18.70
CA GLU A 532 -13.14 13.98 -18.40
C GLU A 532 -13.98 12.83 -17.82
N ASN A 533 -14.91 13.13 -16.91
CA ASN A 533 -15.84 12.13 -16.35
C ASN A 533 -17.01 11.90 -17.32
N GLN A 534 -17.57 10.69 -17.34
CA GLN A 534 -18.66 10.37 -18.27
C GLN A 534 -20.05 10.70 -17.73
N VAL A 535 -20.18 10.82 -16.40
CA VAL A 535 -21.46 11.08 -15.74
C VAL A 535 -21.67 12.59 -15.69
N ASP A 536 -22.72 13.06 -16.36
CA ASP A 536 -23.29 14.38 -16.06
C ASP A 536 -23.64 14.37 -14.56
N GLU A 537 -22.81 14.99 -13.72
CA GLU A 537 -23.14 15.26 -12.31
C GLU A 537 -24.28 16.30 -12.32
N ASP A 538 -25.49 15.86 -12.66
CA ASP A 538 -26.69 16.69 -12.56
C ASP A 538 -26.89 16.99 -11.05
N PRO A 539 -26.73 18.24 -10.59
CA PRO A 539 -26.70 18.60 -9.17
C PRO A 539 -28.03 18.37 -8.43
N SER A 540 -29.04 17.86 -9.14
CA SER A 540 -30.33 17.47 -8.58
C SER A 540 -30.29 16.17 -7.79
N VAL A 541 -29.29 15.29 -7.98
CA VAL A 541 -29.21 13.99 -7.29
C VAL A 541 -28.74 14.12 -5.83
N ASP A 542 -27.86 15.08 -5.53
CA ASP A 542 -27.38 15.31 -4.16
C ASP A 542 -28.47 15.85 -3.21
N LYS A 543 -29.57 16.38 -3.73
CA LYS A 543 -30.71 16.83 -2.91
C LYS A 543 -31.59 15.70 -2.38
N TYR A 544 -31.61 14.53 -3.02
CA TYR A 544 -32.55 13.46 -2.66
C TYR A 544 -31.91 12.32 -1.86
N LEU A 545 -30.60 12.13 -1.91
CA LEU A 545 -29.89 11.15 -1.07
C LEU A 545 -29.82 11.53 0.42
N VAL A 546 -30.07 12.79 0.77
CA VAL A 546 -30.10 13.28 2.17
C VAL A 546 -31.42 12.96 2.88
N LEU A 547 -32.50 12.67 2.16
CA LEU A 547 -33.84 12.50 2.73
C LEU A 547 -34.07 11.14 3.42
N ASP A 548 -33.24 10.12 3.15
CA ASP A 548 -33.40 8.79 3.78
C ASP A 548 -32.83 8.73 5.21
N SER A 549 -32.25 9.82 5.73
CA SER A 549 -31.67 9.88 7.09
C SER A 549 -32.30 10.93 8.01
N ALA A 550 -33.35 11.62 7.57
CA ALA A 550 -34.12 12.52 8.42
C ALA A 550 -35.60 12.15 8.38
N SER A 551 -36.08 11.54 9.45
CA SER A 551 -37.50 11.47 9.79
C SER A 551 -38.06 12.90 9.86
N GLY A 552 -38.69 13.35 8.78
CA GLY A 552 -39.33 14.65 8.66
C GLY A 552 -40.55 14.52 7.77
N ILE A 553 -41.72 14.59 8.40
CA ILE A 553 -43.02 14.62 7.74
C ILE A 553 -43.09 15.94 6.96
N GLU A 554 -42.96 15.89 5.63
CA GLU A 554 -43.45 16.95 4.76
C GLU A 554 -44.48 16.37 3.78
N LEU A 555 -45.72 16.84 3.94
CA LEU A 555 -46.83 16.62 3.01
C LEU A 555 -46.46 17.21 1.64
N GLN A 556 -46.12 16.36 0.67
CA GLN A 556 -46.19 16.74 -0.73
C GLN A 556 -47.56 16.34 -1.29
N SER A 557 -48.30 17.36 -1.69
CA SER A 557 -49.61 17.28 -2.35
C SER A 557 -49.59 16.29 -3.51
N ALA A 558 -50.44 15.28 -3.41
CA ALA A 558 -50.65 14.26 -4.42
C ALA A 558 -51.20 14.87 -5.73
N SER A 559 -50.33 14.99 -6.75
CA SER A 559 -50.76 14.91 -8.14
C SER A 559 -50.74 13.44 -8.55
N THR A 560 -51.92 12.83 -8.61
CA THR A 560 -52.19 11.48 -9.12
C THR A 560 -51.82 11.36 -10.61
N GLN A 561 -50.56 11.05 -10.90
CA GLN A 561 -50.18 10.23 -12.05
C GLN A 561 -49.09 9.24 -11.61
N PRO A 562 -49.14 7.97 -12.04
CA PRO A 562 -48.07 7.03 -11.75
C PRO A 562 -46.80 7.53 -12.44
N GLU A 563 -45.81 7.97 -11.67
CA GLU A 563 -44.52 8.39 -12.20
C GLU A 563 -43.86 7.22 -12.93
N ALA A 564 -43.62 7.38 -14.24
CA ALA A 564 -42.88 6.41 -15.02
C ALA A 564 -41.45 6.27 -14.45
N LEU A 565 -40.96 5.04 -14.31
CA LEU A 565 -39.63 4.77 -13.74
C LEU A 565 -38.52 5.32 -14.62
N VAL A 566 -38.72 5.26 -15.94
CA VAL A 566 -37.82 5.79 -16.97
C VAL A 566 -38.67 6.59 -17.95
N CYS A 567 -38.27 7.84 -18.23
CA CYS A 567 -38.87 8.70 -19.22
C CYS A 567 -37.78 9.32 -20.10
N MET A 568 -37.83 9.07 -21.40
CA MET A 568 -37.00 9.72 -22.41
C MET A 568 -37.91 10.48 -23.36
N THR A 569 -37.55 11.72 -23.69
CA THR A 569 -38.24 12.53 -24.69
C THR A 569 -37.23 13.15 -25.65
N ASP A 570 -37.30 12.73 -26.91
CA ASP A 570 -36.42 13.15 -28.00
C ASP A 570 -34.91 13.08 -27.66
N CYS A 571 -34.50 11.99 -27.00
CA CYS A 571 -33.12 11.84 -26.54
C CYS A 571 -32.17 11.36 -27.64
N CYS A 572 -30.97 11.95 -27.67
CA CYS A 572 -29.85 11.48 -28.48
C CYS A 572 -28.67 11.12 -27.58
N PHE A 573 -28.09 9.94 -27.78
CA PHE A 573 -26.97 9.45 -26.96
C PHE A 573 -25.72 9.12 -27.78
N SER A 574 -24.57 9.45 -27.22
CA SER A 574 -23.24 9.13 -27.77
C SER A 574 -22.36 8.43 -26.71
N LEU A 575 -21.29 7.78 -27.17
CA LEU A 575 -20.29 7.17 -26.28
C LEU A 575 -19.39 8.20 -25.58
N GLY A 576 -19.35 9.43 -26.10
CA GLY A 576 -18.60 10.56 -25.55
C GLY A 576 -18.85 11.83 -26.36
N LEU A 577 -18.31 12.96 -25.89
CA LEU A 577 -18.54 14.29 -26.47
C LEU A 577 -18.11 14.41 -27.95
N VAL A 578 -17.09 13.66 -28.35
CA VAL A 578 -16.50 13.72 -29.70
C VAL A 578 -17.15 12.71 -30.66
N HIS A 579 -17.89 11.72 -30.14
CA HIS A 579 -18.46 10.66 -30.96
C HIS A 579 -19.86 11.04 -31.48
N PRO A 580 -20.21 10.64 -32.72
CA PRO A 580 -21.55 10.87 -33.25
C PRO A 580 -22.61 10.14 -32.41
N ALA A 581 -23.82 10.69 -32.39
CA ALA A 581 -24.95 10.06 -31.72
C ALA A 581 -25.29 8.71 -32.38
N ILE A 582 -25.26 7.65 -31.57
CA ILE A 582 -25.60 6.27 -31.95
C ILE A 582 -27.11 6.06 -31.86
N LEU A 583 -27.72 6.62 -30.82
CA LEU A 583 -29.18 6.57 -30.60
C LEU A 583 -29.75 7.96 -30.85
N ARG A 584 -30.85 8.05 -31.60
CA ARG A 584 -31.37 9.33 -32.10
C ARG A 584 -32.89 9.45 -31.97
N GLY A 585 -33.34 10.53 -31.34
CA GLY A 585 -34.75 10.88 -31.23
C GLY A 585 -35.58 9.87 -30.42
N LEU A 586 -35.01 9.32 -29.36
CA LEU A 586 -35.67 8.31 -28.55
C LEU A 586 -36.72 8.93 -27.64
N THR A 587 -37.96 8.46 -27.75
CA THR A 587 -39.06 8.81 -26.85
C THR A 587 -39.70 7.54 -26.30
N LEU A 588 -39.47 7.22 -25.02
CA LEU A 588 -40.03 6.03 -24.37
C LEU A 588 -40.39 6.30 -22.92
N LYS A 589 -41.36 5.54 -22.41
CA LYS A 589 -41.79 5.55 -21.01
C LYS A 589 -41.91 4.12 -20.49
N ILE A 590 -41.27 3.81 -19.37
CA ILE A 590 -41.36 2.50 -18.69
C ILE A 590 -42.15 2.68 -17.41
N GLN A 591 -43.24 1.92 -17.26
CA GLN A 591 -44.11 1.97 -16.08
C GLN A 591 -43.68 0.92 -15.04
N ARG A 592 -44.10 1.12 -13.78
CA ARG A 592 -43.92 0.12 -12.72
C ARG A 592 -44.66 -1.18 -13.05
N ALA A 593 -44.14 -2.31 -12.57
CA ALA A 593 -44.72 -3.64 -12.77
C ALA A 593 -45.02 -4.01 -14.25
N SER A 594 -44.32 -3.38 -15.21
CA SER A 594 -44.50 -3.65 -16.65
C SER A 594 -43.35 -4.49 -17.20
N PHE A 595 -43.66 -5.39 -18.14
CA PHE A 595 -42.67 -6.13 -18.91
C PHE A 595 -42.53 -5.51 -20.31
N SER A 596 -41.42 -4.81 -20.53
CA SER A 596 -41.07 -4.19 -21.81
C SER A 596 -40.02 -5.02 -22.56
N ALA A 597 -40.25 -5.33 -23.83
CA ALA A 597 -39.28 -6.03 -24.67
C ALA A 597 -38.70 -5.10 -25.75
N VAL A 598 -37.41 -5.22 -26.03
CA VAL A 598 -36.72 -4.46 -27.08
C VAL A 598 -36.19 -5.41 -28.14
N THR A 599 -36.55 -5.17 -29.39
CA THR A 599 -36.13 -5.96 -30.55
C THR A 599 -35.60 -5.07 -31.69
N GLY A 600 -34.90 -5.67 -32.64
CA GLY A 600 -34.36 -4.99 -33.82
C GLY A 600 -33.15 -5.72 -34.41
N PRO A 601 -32.71 -5.33 -35.63
CA PRO A 601 -31.59 -5.97 -36.32
C PRO A 601 -30.28 -5.98 -35.52
N ILE A 602 -29.39 -6.94 -35.77
CA ILE A 602 -28.06 -6.96 -35.14
C ILE A 602 -27.33 -5.64 -35.45
N GLY A 603 -26.74 -5.01 -34.44
CA GLY A 603 -26.06 -3.72 -34.58
C GLY A 603 -26.94 -2.47 -34.45
N SER A 604 -28.25 -2.59 -34.21
CA SER A 604 -29.18 -1.45 -34.06
C SER A 604 -29.01 -0.60 -32.78
N GLY A 605 -28.04 -0.93 -31.91
CA GLY A 605 -27.82 -0.19 -30.66
C GLY A 605 -28.66 -0.63 -29.45
N LYS A 606 -29.28 -1.81 -29.46
CA LYS A 606 -30.08 -2.35 -28.33
C LYS A 606 -29.36 -2.33 -26.99
N SER A 607 -28.14 -2.87 -26.90
CA SER A 607 -27.37 -2.85 -25.65
C SER A 607 -26.95 -1.42 -25.26
N PHE A 608 -26.74 -0.52 -26.22
CA PHE A 608 -26.52 0.90 -25.95
C PHE A 608 -27.76 1.57 -25.39
N LEU A 609 -28.97 1.18 -25.80
CA LEU A 609 -30.21 1.69 -25.19
C LEU A 609 -30.27 1.36 -23.69
N LEU A 610 -29.88 0.14 -23.31
CA LEU A 610 -29.82 -0.25 -21.89
C LEU A 610 -28.76 0.56 -21.14
N LYS A 611 -27.57 0.76 -21.72
CA LYS A 611 -26.53 1.63 -21.14
C LYS A 611 -26.98 3.09 -20.99
N ALA A 612 -27.75 3.61 -21.94
CA ALA A 612 -28.36 4.93 -21.85
C ALA A 612 -29.36 5.00 -20.68
N MET A 613 -30.20 3.97 -20.48
CA MET A 613 -31.09 3.88 -19.33
C MET A 613 -30.34 3.84 -17.99
N LEU A 614 -29.16 3.22 -17.96
CA LEU A 614 -28.27 3.15 -16.80
C LEU A 614 -27.39 4.40 -16.60
N ARG A 615 -27.56 5.44 -17.44
CA ARG A 615 -26.74 6.68 -17.42
C ARG A 615 -25.25 6.45 -17.72
N GLU A 616 -24.90 5.39 -18.45
CA GLU A 616 -23.53 5.11 -18.91
C GLU A 616 -23.21 5.72 -20.30
N MET A 617 -24.13 6.51 -20.86
CA MET A 617 -23.94 7.19 -22.16
C MET A 617 -24.16 8.70 -22.01
N HIS A 618 -23.41 9.48 -22.78
CA HIS A 618 -23.53 10.92 -22.77
C HIS A 618 -24.77 11.35 -23.56
N ARG A 619 -25.59 12.22 -22.97
CA ARG A 619 -26.80 12.76 -23.59
C ARG A 619 -26.46 14.05 -24.33
N THR A 620 -26.61 14.04 -25.65
CA THR A 620 -26.37 15.24 -26.48
C THR A 620 -27.61 16.14 -26.59
N LYS A 621 -28.81 15.55 -26.64
CA LYS A 621 -30.10 16.25 -26.82
C LYS A 621 -31.23 15.53 -26.06
N GLY A 622 -32.33 16.25 -25.83
CA GLY A 622 -33.57 15.73 -25.23
C GLY A 622 -33.61 15.79 -23.70
N SER A 623 -34.74 15.37 -23.13
CA SER A 623 -34.93 15.27 -21.67
C SER A 623 -35.01 13.80 -21.25
N PHE A 624 -34.23 13.46 -20.23
CA PHE A 624 -34.10 12.10 -19.72
C PHE A 624 -34.24 12.13 -18.21
N SER A 625 -35.21 11.39 -17.68
CA SER A 625 -35.38 11.19 -16.25
C SER A 625 -35.46 9.69 -15.93
N VAL A 626 -34.77 9.30 -14.87
CA VAL A 626 -34.84 7.97 -14.27
C VAL A 626 -35.10 8.20 -12.80
N SER A 627 -36.16 7.59 -12.28
CA SER A 627 -36.46 7.60 -10.84
C SER A 627 -35.28 7.01 -10.05
N SER A 628 -35.01 7.55 -8.85
CA SER A 628 -33.90 7.08 -7.99
C SER A 628 -34.24 5.75 -7.32
N VAL A 629 -34.36 4.68 -8.11
CA VAL A 629 -34.77 3.35 -7.66
C VAL A 629 -33.64 2.33 -7.77
N LYS A 630 -33.74 1.25 -6.97
CA LYS A 630 -32.82 0.11 -7.06
C LYS A 630 -32.96 -0.55 -8.43
N THR A 631 -31.89 -0.52 -9.22
CA THR A 631 -31.85 -1.09 -10.57
C THR A 631 -30.86 -2.25 -10.59
N ALA A 632 -31.25 -3.38 -11.18
CA ALA A 632 -30.33 -4.50 -11.42
C ALA A 632 -30.11 -4.67 -12.91
N TYR A 633 -28.85 -4.94 -13.29
CA TYR A 633 -28.47 -5.11 -14.68
C TYR A 633 -27.79 -6.47 -14.89
N CYS A 634 -28.31 -7.24 -15.84
CA CYS A 634 -27.70 -8.48 -16.31
C CYS A 634 -27.18 -8.29 -17.74
N GLN A 635 -25.86 -8.18 -17.87
CA GLN A 635 -25.15 -8.03 -19.16
C GLN A 635 -25.20 -9.32 -19.99
N GLN A 636 -25.15 -9.17 -21.32
CA GLN A 636 -25.05 -10.29 -22.25
C GLN A 636 -23.85 -11.20 -21.96
N SER A 637 -22.70 -10.58 -21.62
CA SER A 637 -21.50 -11.25 -21.12
C SER A 637 -21.40 -11.07 -19.60
N PRO A 638 -21.90 -12.02 -18.79
CA PRO A 638 -21.99 -11.85 -17.34
C PRO A 638 -20.61 -11.78 -16.67
N TRP A 639 -20.44 -10.79 -15.79
CA TRP A 639 -19.29 -10.70 -14.90
C TRP A 639 -19.48 -11.55 -13.64
N ILE A 640 -18.55 -12.49 -13.40
CA ILE A 640 -18.51 -13.38 -12.23
C ILE A 640 -17.19 -13.13 -11.51
N PHE A 641 -17.24 -12.75 -10.24
CA PHE A 641 -16.04 -12.50 -9.45
C PHE A 641 -15.49 -13.80 -8.86
N ASN A 642 -14.20 -13.78 -8.52
CA ASN A 642 -13.55 -14.95 -7.95
C ASN A 642 -14.04 -15.18 -6.51
N GLY A 643 -14.95 -16.12 -6.35
CA GLY A 643 -15.58 -16.49 -5.08
C GLY A 643 -16.48 -17.70 -5.26
N THR A 644 -17.23 -18.07 -4.22
CA THR A 644 -18.23 -19.14 -4.31
C THR A 644 -19.43 -18.71 -5.17
N LEU A 645 -20.20 -19.67 -5.68
CA LEU A 645 -21.45 -19.36 -6.37
C LEU A 645 -22.43 -18.63 -5.44
N ARG A 646 -22.51 -19.06 -4.17
CA ARG A 646 -23.28 -18.40 -3.12
C ARG A 646 -22.89 -16.93 -2.98
N ALA A 647 -21.58 -16.64 -2.87
CA ALA A 647 -21.10 -15.27 -2.76
C ALA A 647 -21.43 -14.45 -4.01
N ASN A 648 -21.32 -15.04 -5.21
CA ASN A 648 -21.67 -14.37 -6.46
C ASN A 648 -23.16 -14.01 -6.55
N ILE A 649 -24.06 -14.85 -6.05
CA ILE A 649 -25.51 -14.60 -6.05
C ILE A 649 -25.87 -13.52 -5.03
N ILE A 650 -25.33 -13.61 -3.81
CA ILE A 650 -25.67 -12.68 -2.70
C ILE A 650 -25.05 -11.30 -2.93
N GLY A 651 -23.83 -11.24 -3.48
CA GLY A 651 -23.07 -10.00 -3.62
C GLY A 651 -22.85 -9.34 -2.25
N GLU A 652 -23.12 -8.03 -2.16
CA GLU A 652 -23.03 -7.25 -0.91
C GLU A 652 -24.35 -7.21 -0.11
N SER A 653 -25.36 -7.97 -0.53
CA SER A 653 -26.65 -8.01 0.16
C SER A 653 -26.60 -8.90 1.41
N PRO A 654 -27.47 -8.66 2.42
CA PRO A 654 -27.58 -9.57 3.56
C PRO A 654 -28.05 -10.97 3.12
N LEU A 655 -27.58 -12.00 3.82
CA LEU A 655 -27.99 -13.39 3.59
C LEU A 655 -29.41 -13.62 4.10
N ASP A 656 -30.30 -14.04 3.19
CA ASP A 656 -31.65 -14.54 3.45
C ASP A 656 -31.75 -15.93 2.81
N GLU A 657 -31.60 -16.98 3.62
CA GLU A 657 -31.58 -18.37 3.18
C GLU A 657 -32.89 -18.81 2.50
N ARG A 658 -34.03 -18.26 2.91
CA ARG A 658 -35.33 -18.62 2.30
C ARG A 658 -35.42 -18.01 0.91
N TRP A 659 -35.04 -16.75 0.80
CA TRP A 659 -35.01 -16.05 -0.47
C TRP A 659 -33.97 -16.61 -1.43
N LEU A 660 -32.79 -16.99 -0.93
CA LEU A 660 -31.76 -17.62 -1.74
C LEU A 660 -32.28 -18.89 -2.41
N LYS A 661 -33.00 -19.75 -1.67
CA LYS A 661 -33.62 -20.96 -2.22
C LYS A 661 -34.64 -20.65 -3.30
N GLU A 662 -35.49 -19.64 -3.09
CA GLU A 662 -36.46 -19.21 -4.10
C GLU A 662 -35.79 -18.69 -5.37
N VAL A 663 -34.74 -17.88 -5.24
CA VAL A 663 -33.99 -17.35 -6.37
C VAL A 663 -33.25 -18.45 -7.15
N VAL A 664 -32.63 -19.39 -6.44
CA VAL A 664 -31.95 -20.56 -7.04
C VAL A 664 -32.97 -21.41 -7.82
N TYR A 665 -34.18 -21.57 -7.29
CA TYR A 665 -35.27 -22.27 -7.97
C TYR A 665 -35.78 -21.55 -9.22
N VAL A 666 -36.04 -20.25 -9.11
CA VAL A 666 -36.52 -19.44 -10.23
C VAL A 666 -35.50 -19.39 -11.37
N CYS A 667 -34.20 -19.36 -11.05
CA CYS A 667 -33.12 -19.34 -12.05
C CYS A 667 -32.69 -20.74 -12.52
N ASN A 668 -33.39 -21.80 -12.11
CA ASN A 668 -33.08 -23.20 -12.43
C ASN A 668 -31.60 -23.56 -12.12
N LEU A 669 -31.11 -23.15 -10.95
CA LEU A 669 -29.77 -23.47 -10.44
C LEU A 669 -29.79 -24.67 -9.47
N ASP A 670 -30.97 -25.19 -9.11
CA ASP A 670 -31.10 -26.33 -8.17
C ASP A 670 -30.45 -27.60 -8.73
N VAL A 671 -30.64 -27.85 -10.02
CA VAL A 671 -30.08 -29.00 -10.72
C VAL A 671 -28.55 -28.93 -10.71
N GLU A 672 -27.97 -27.76 -11.01
CA GLU A 672 -26.53 -27.53 -10.90
C GLU A 672 -26.01 -27.72 -9.46
N SER A 673 -26.76 -27.26 -8.47
CA SER A 673 -26.38 -27.38 -7.06
C SER A 673 -26.28 -28.85 -6.61
N THR A 674 -26.98 -29.75 -7.29
CA THR A 674 -26.98 -31.19 -7.03
C THR A 674 -25.85 -31.90 -7.79
N ILE A 675 -25.48 -31.41 -8.97
CA ILE A 675 -24.42 -31.99 -9.83
C ILE A 675 -23.02 -31.58 -9.34
N LEU A 676 -22.86 -30.36 -8.83
CA LEU A 676 -21.58 -29.86 -8.34
C LEU A 676 -21.22 -30.50 -6.99
N SER A 677 -19.97 -30.97 -6.85
CA SER A 677 -19.51 -31.69 -5.64
C SER A 677 -19.61 -30.91 -4.33
N LEU A 678 -19.66 -29.57 -4.40
CA LEU A 678 -19.80 -28.67 -3.26
C LEU A 678 -21.05 -27.76 -3.39
N GLY A 679 -21.95 -28.04 -4.34
CA GLY A 679 -23.12 -27.22 -4.60
C GLY A 679 -22.79 -25.73 -4.77
N LEU A 680 -23.50 -24.85 -4.05
CA LEU A 680 -23.29 -23.39 -4.10
C LEU A 680 -21.97 -22.90 -3.47
N ASP A 681 -21.28 -23.75 -2.71
CA ASP A 681 -19.97 -23.43 -2.12
C ASP A 681 -18.81 -23.73 -3.08
N THR A 682 -19.12 -24.19 -4.31
CA THR A 682 -18.14 -24.33 -5.39
C THR A 682 -17.56 -22.97 -5.77
N VAL A 683 -16.24 -22.90 -5.89
CA VAL A 683 -15.51 -21.70 -6.32
C VAL A 683 -15.61 -21.54 -7.84
N ALA A 684 -16.19 -20.44 -8.32
CA ALA A 684 -16.41 -20.20 -9.76
C ALA A 684 -15.11 -20.02 -10.57
N GLY A 685 -14.03 -19.57 -9.90
CA GLY A 685 -12.75 -19.19 -10.50
C GLY A 685 -12.77 -17.81 -11.15
N SER A 686 -11.60 -17.32 -11.59
CA SER A 686 -11.45 -16.00 -12.24
C SER A 686 -12.37 -15.89 -13.47
N SER A 687 -13.28 -14.90 -13.47
CA SER A 687 -14.29 -14.69 -14.52
C SER A 687 -15.15 -15.93 -14.82
N GLY A 688 -15.36 -16.77 -13.79
CA GLY A 688 -16.14 -18.00 -13.90
C GLY A 688 -15.51 -19.05 -14.81
N ALA A 689 -14.18 -19.16 -14.89
CA ALA A 689 -13.50 -20.09 -15.81
C ALA A 689 -13.96 -21.55 -15.70
N GLN A 690 -14.55 -21.96 -14.57
CA GLN A 690 -15.06 -23.31 -14.36
C GLN A 690 -16.52 -23.51 -14.80
N LEU A 691 -17.21 -22.43 -15.18
CA LEU A 691 -18.64 -22.45 -15.54
C LEU A 691 -18.86 -22.38 -17.05
N SER A 692 -19.88 -23.08 -17.53
CA SER A 692 -20.38 -22.94 -18.91
C SER A 692 -21.03 -21.57 -19.14
N GLY A 693 -21.19 -21.16 -20.41
CA GLY A 693 -21.81 -19.86 -20.74
C GLY A 693 -23.20 -19.69 -20.13
N GLY A 694 -24.07 -20.70 -20.28
CA GLY A 694 -25.40 -20.70 -19.69
C GLY A 694 -25.41 -20.74 -18.15
N GLN A 695 -24.45 -21.41 -17.52
CA GLN A 695 -24.27 -21.35 -16.06
C GLN A 695 -23.92 -19.93 -15.59
N LYS A 696 -22.99 -19.25 -16.27
CA LYS A 696 -22.62 -17.87 -15.92
C LYS A 696 -23.81 -16.93 -16.05
N GLN A 697 -24.63 -17.07 -17.10
CA GLN A 697 -25.83 -16.25 -17.28
C GLN A 697 -26.84 -16.49 -16.16
N ARG A 698 -27.10 -17.73 -15.78
CA ARG A 698 -28.02 -18.06 -14.67
C ARG A 698 -27.54 -17.53 -13.32
N VAL A 699 -26.25 -17.61 -13.02
CA VAL A 699 -25.68 -17.05 -11.78
C VAL A 699 -25.80 -15.52 -11.77
N ALA A 700 -25.53 -14.85 -12.88
CA ALA A 700 -25.69 -13.40 -12.99
C ALA A 700 -27.16 -12.96 -12.88
N LEU A 701 -28.08 -13.72 -13.46
CA LEU A 701 -29.52 -13.51 -13.34
C LEU A 701 -29.97 -13.68 -11.89
N ALA A 702 -29.53 -14.75 -11.22
CA ALA A 702 -29.81 -14.98 -9.81
C ALA A 702 -29.33 -13.81 -8.94
N ARG A 703 -28.12 -13.28 -9.20
CA ARG A 703 -27.61 -12.07 -8.53
C ARG A 703 -28.52 -10.85 -8.75
N ALA A 704 -28.98 -10.64 -9.98
CA ALA A 704 -29.85 -9.52 -10.32
C ALA A 704 -31.22 -9.60 -9.63
N VAL A 705 -31.78 -10.81 -9.53
CA VAL A 705 -33.08 -11.06 -8.88
C VAL A 705 -32.97 -11.01 -7.35
N TYR A 706 -31.86 -11.52 -6.78
CA TYR A 706 -31.65 -11.60 -5.33
C TYR A 706 -31.74 -10.23 -4.64
N VAL A 707 -31.28 -9.16 -5.30
CA VAL A 707 -31.31 -7.78 -4.77
C VAL A 707 -32.73 -7.21 -4.64
N ARG A 708 -33.75 -7.83 -5.24
CA ARG A 708 -35.14 -7.34 -5.32
C ARG A 708 -35.21 -5.91 -5.91
N PRO A 709 -34.76 -5.71 -7.16
CA PRO A 709 -34.73 -4.39 -7.79
C PRO A 709 -36.14 -3.91 -8.15
N SER A 710 -36.33 -2.59 -8.26
CA SER A 710 -37.56 -2.01 -8.83
C SER A 710 -37.53 -2.00 -10.36
N LEU A 711 -36.34 -1.96 -10.96
CA LEU A 711 -36.09 -2.05 -12.40
C LEU A 711 -35.08 -3.16 -12.69
N LEU A 712 -35.50 -4.18 -13.43
CA LEU A 712 -34.67 -5.28 -13.88
C LEU A 712 -34.34 -5.11 -15.37
N VAL A 713 -33.04 -4.95 -15.68
CA VAL A 713 -32.52 -4.70 -17.02
C VAL A 713 -31.78 -5.95 -17.51
N LEU A 714 -32.27 -6.57 -18.58
CA LEU A 714 -31.78 -7.86 -19.09
C LEU A 714 -31.30 -7.71 -20.55
N ASP A 715 -30.01 -7.94 -20.78
CA ASP A 715 -29.39 -7.87 -22.12
C ASP A 715 -29.15 -9.28 -22.68
N ASP A 716 -30.07 -9.78 -23.51
CA ASP A 716 -29.97 -11.05 -24.25
C ASP A 716 -29.58 -12.28 -23.41
N ILE A 717 -30.15 -12.36 -22.20
CA ILE A 717 -29.83 -13.40 -21.19
C ILE A 717 -30.25 -14.82 -21.58
N PHE A 718 -31.12 -14.97 -22.58
CA PHE A 718 -31.64 -16.27 -23.01
C PHE A 718 -30.84 -16.87 -24.17
N GLY A 719 -29.93 -16.11 -24.79
CA GLY A 719 -29.20 -16.53 -25.98
C GLY A 719 -28.21 -17.67 -25.76
N ALA A 720 -27.67 -17.85 -24.55
CA ALA A 720 -26.73 -18.93 -24.23
C ALA A 720 -27.37 -20.09 -23.44
N LEU A 721 -28.71 -20.09 -23.29
CA LEU A 721 -29.48 -21.11 -22.60
C LEU A 721 -30.16 -22.04 -23.60
N ASP A 722 -30.29 -23.32 -23.23
CA ASP A 722 -31.11 -24.27 -23.96
C ASP A 722 -32.60 -23.88 -23.89
N ALA A 723 -33.39 -24.33 -24.87
CA ALA A 723 -34.79 -23.93 -25.01
C ALA A 723 -35.65 -24.31 -23.78
N VAL A 724 -35.39 -25.47 -23.16
CA VAL A 724 -36.13 -25.96 -21.99
C VAL A 724 -35.83 -25.10 -20.76
N THR A 725 -34.56 -24.88 -20.47
CA THR A 725 -34.14 -24.03 -19.35
C THR A 725 -34.59 -22.58 -19.54
N SER A 726 -34.48 -22.05 -20.76
CA SER A 726 -34.95 -20.71 -21.12
C SER A 726 -36.44 -20.53 -20.86
N ARG A 727 -37.27 -21.50 -21.29
CA ARG A 727 -38.72 -21.51 -21.03
C ARG A 727 -39.04 -21.57 -19.54
N SER A 728 -38.37 -22.46 -18.80
CA SER A 728 -38.62 -22.61 -17.37
C SER A 728 -38.28 -21.34 -16.58
N ILE A 729 -37.14 -20.71 -16.87
CA ILE A 729 -36.75 -19.44 -16.24
C ILE A 729 -37.70 -18.32 -16.63
N PHE A 730 -38.09 -18.25 -17.91
CA PHE A 730 -39.03 -17.24 -18.39
C PHE A 730 -40.38 -17.34 -17.67
N GLU A 731 -40.98 -18.53 -17.60
CA GLU A 731 -42.27 -18.75 -16.93
C GLU A 731 -42.19 -18.44 -15.42
N ARG A 732 -41.11 -18.85 -14.75
CA ARG A 732 -40.92 -18.63 -13.29
C ARG A 732 -40.60 -17.17 -12.95
N LEU A 733 -39.87 -16.45 -13.80
CA LEU A 733 -39.40 -15.08 -13.53
C LEU A 733 -40.27 -14.01 -14.18
N LEU A 734 -40.45 -14.05 -15.50
CA LEU A 734 -41.03 -12.99 -16.33
C LEU A 734 -42.48 -13.26 -16.75
N GLY A 735 -42.94 -14.51 -16.67
CA GLY A 735 -44.28 -14.90 -17.04
C GLY A 735 -45.37 -14.18 -16.24
N ARG A 736 -46.62 -14.32 -16.67
CA ARG A 736 -47.77 -13.64 -16.05
C ARG A 736 -47.94 -13.93 -14.55
N THR A 737 -47.55 -15.13 -14.10
CA THR A 737 -47.56 -15.56 -12.70
C THR A 737 -46.15 -15.59 -12.08
N GLY A 738 -45.16 -15.07 -12.80
CA GLY A 738 -43.75 -15.09 -12.44
C GLY A 738 -43.40 -14.12 -11.32
N LEU A 739 -42.21 -14.32 -10.77
CA LEU A 739 -41.71 -13.59 -9.60
C LEU A 739 -41.65 -12.07 -9.81
N ALA A 740 -41.30 -11.60 -11.01
CA ALA A 740 -41.17 -10.16 -11.30
C ALA A 740 -42.51 -9.42 -11.13
N ARG A 741 -43.62 -10.00 -11.62
CA ARG A 741 -44.95 -9.40 -11.45
C ARG A 741 -45.45 -9.48 -10.00
N ARG A 742 -45.15 -10.56 -9.28
CA ARG A 742 -45.54 -10.70 -7.86
C ARG A 742 -44.87 -9.67 -6.96
N LEU A 743 -43.70 -9.19 -7.36
CA LEU A 743 -42.90 -8.20 -6.62
C LEU A 743 -42.98 -6.80 -7.22
N ASP A 744 -43.92 -6.56 -8.15
CA ASP A 744 -44.11 -5.27 -8.86
C ASP A 744 -42.83 -4.72 -9.54
N ILE A 745 -41.95 -5.61 -9.99
CA ILE A 745 -40.69 -5.28 -10.64
C ILE A 745 -40.95 -4.91 -12.11
N ALA A 746 -40.56 -3.70 -12.51
CA ALA A 746 -40.53 -3.36 -13.94
C ALA A 746 -39.35 -4.06 -14.60
N THR A 747 -39.59 -4.72 -15.72
CA THR A 747 -38.54 -5.48 -16.42
C THR A 747 -38.40 -5.01 -17.86
N ILE A 748 -37.16 -4.79 -18.28
CA ILE A 748 -36.80 -4.57 -19.68
C ILE A 748 -35.91 -5.70 -20.19
N LEU A 749 -36.34 -6.36 -21.26
CA LEU A 749 -35.61 -7.45 -21.89
C LEU A 749 -35.25 -7.08 -23.33
N VAL A 750 -33.95 -7.00 -23.60
CA VAL A 750 -33.44 -7.06 -24.98
C VAL A 750 -33.34 -8.52 -25.37
N THR A 751 -34.03 -8.93 -26.43
CA THR A 751 -33.90 -10.29 -26.96
C THR A 751 -34.16 -10.34 -28.45
N THR A 752 -33.50 -11.29 -29.11
CA THR A 752 -33.78 -11.65 -30.51
C THR A 752 -34.77 -12.82 -30.63
N ALA A 753 -35.08 -13.50 -29.51
CA ALA A 753 -35.97 -14.66 -29.49
C ALA A 753 -37.45 -14.23 -29.57
N VAL A 754 -38.10 -14.55 -30.69
CA VAL A 754 -39.48 -14.13 -30.99
C VAL A 754 -40.50 -14.65 -29.97
N LYS A 755 -40.28 -15.84 -29.40
CA LYS A 755 -41.20 -16.50 -28.45
C LYS A 755 -41.48 -15.62 -27.22
N HIS A 756 -40.45 -14.94 -26.70
CA HIS A 756 -40.54 -14.09 -25.51
C HIS A 756 -41.18 -12.71 -25.79
N LEU A 757 -41.19 -12.26 -27.04
CA LEU A 757 -41.74 -10.96 -27.43
C LEU A 757 -43.27 -10.91 -27.35
N LYS A 758 -43.96 -12.05 -27.51
CA LYS A 758 -45.42 -12.13 -27.49
C LYS A 758 -46.02 -11.88 -26.10
N GLU A 759 -45.27 -12.14 -25.04
CA GLU A 759 -45.72 -11.94 -23.66
C GLU A 759 -45.40 -10.55 -23.11
N ALA A 760 -44.73 -9.69 -23.88
CA ALA A 760 -44.41 -8.32 -23.49
C ALA A 760 -45.66 -7.43 -23.44
N ASP A 761 -45.78 -6.65 -22.37
CA ASP A 761 -46.84 -5.63 -22.25
C ASP A 761 -46.59 -4.47 -23.22
N ASN A 762 -45.31 -4.19 -23.52
CA ASN A 762 -44.89 -3.15 -24.44
C ASN A 762 -43.66 -3.60 -25.24
N LEU A 763 -43.74 -3.56 -26.57
CA LEU A 763 -42.66 -3.91 -27.48
C LEU A 763 -42.08 -2.65 -28.11
N ILE A 764 -40.75 -2.53 -28.09
CA ILE A 764 -39.98 -1.41 -28.66
C ILE A 764 -39.12 -1.94 -29.81
N VAL A 765 -39.24 -1.34 -30.98
CA VAL A 765 -38.49 -1.74 -32.19
C VAL A 765 -37.46 -0.66 -32.55
N LEU A 766 -36.19 -1.06 -32.63
CA LEU A 766 -35.10 -0.20 -33.07
C LEU A 766 -34.72 -0.46 -34.54
N SER A 767 -34.57 0.61 -35.31
CA SER A 767 -34.04 0.58 -36.68
C SER A 767 -32.53 0.31 -36.70
N LYS A 768 -31.98 -0.02 -37.87
CA LYS A 768 -30.53 -0.16 -38.06
C LYS A 768 -29.75 1.12 -37.72
N ASP A 769 -30.38 2.28 -37.90
CA ASP A 769 -29.77 3.60 -37.70
C ASP A 769 -29.92 4.12 -36.26
N GLY A 770 -30.44 3.30 -35.33
CA GLY A 770 -30.60 3.66 -33.91
C GLY A 770 -31.79 4.58 -33.62
N HIS A 771 -32.76 4.63 -34.53
CA HIS A 771 -34.05 5.29 -34.32
C HIS A 771 -35.11 4.31 -33.82
N MET A 772 -36.16 4.82 -33.18
CA MET A 772 -37.30 4.00 -32.77
C MET A 772 -38.32 3.94 -33.92
N GLU A 773 -38.57 2.75 -34.46
CA GLU A 773 -39.54 2.55 -35.55
C GLU A 773 -40.98 2.43 -35.03
N GLY A 774 -41.15 1.96 -33.80
CA GLY A 774 -42.46 1.79 -33.20
C GLY A 774 -42.41 1.31 -31.76
N GLN A 775 -43.47 1.62 -31.03
CA GLN A 775 -43.75 1.21 -29.66
C GLN A 775 -45.23 0.79 -29.56
N GLY A 776 -45.53 -0.34 -28.92
CA GLY A 776 -46.91 -0.82 -28.74
C GLY A 776 -46.98 -2.32 -28.44
N SER A 777 -48.17 -2.90 -28.55
CA SER A 777 -48.34 -4.35 -28.38
C SER A 777 -47.80 -5.13 -29.59
N PHE A 778 -47.46 -6.41 -29.39
CA PHE A 778 -46.94 -7.27 -30.45
C PHE A 778 -47.91 -7.35 -31.65
N GLU A 779 -49.22 -7.46 -31.39
CA GLU A 779 -50.24 -7.59 -32.43
C GLU A 779 -50.42 -6.31 -33.28
N GLU A 780 -50.29 -5.14 -32.65
CA GLU A 780 -50.36 -3.85 -33.34
C GLU A 780 -49.15 -3.63 -34.24
N LEU A 781 -47.96 -3.96 -33.75
CA LEU A 781 -46.72 -3.78 -34.49
C LEU A 781 -46.53 -4.85 -35.58
N ALA A 782 -47.04 -6.07 -35.39
CA ALA A 782 -47.06 -7.10 -36.43
C ALA A 782 -47.88 -6.66 -37.65
N LYS A 783 -48.87 -5.77 -37.51
CA LYS A 783 -49.63 -5.23 -38.65
C LYS A 783 -48.91 -4.07 -39.36
N LYS A 784 -48.03 -3.35 -38.66
CA LYS A 784 -47.44 -2.09 -39.13
C LYS A 784 -45.96 -2.19 -39.55
N ASN A 785 -45.20 -3.13 -39.00
CA ASN A 785 -43.75 -3.21 -39.19
C ASN A 785 -43.34 -4.50 -39.91
N GLN A 786 -42.70 -4.34 -41.07
CA GLN A 786 -42.24 -5.43 -41.94
C GLN A 786 -41.21 -6.36 -41.26
N TYR A 787 -40.42 -5.85 -40.31
CA TYR A 787 -39.46 -6.65 -39.52
C TYR A 787 -40.16 -7.60 -38.54
N ILE A 788 -41.25 -7.18 -37.92
CA ILE A 788 -42.02 -8.06 -37.02
C ILE A 788 -42.86 -9.07 -37.82
N GLN A 789 -43.32 -8.68 -39.01
CA GLN A 789 -44.00 -9.59 -39.94
C GLN A 789 -43.10 -10.75 -40.38
N SER A 790 -41.84 -10.47 -40.72
CA SER A 790 -40.89 -11.54 -41.09
C SER A 790 -40.57 -12.46 -39.92
N LEU A 791 -40.45 -11.92 -38.70
CA LEU A 791 -40.23 -12.70 -37.47
C LEU A 791 -41.43 -13.56 -37.05
N SER A 792 -42.66 -13.13 -37.38
CA SER A 792 -43.88 -13.91 -37.09
C SER A 792 -44.10 -15.03 -38.08
N CYS A 793 -43.72 -14.86 -39.35
CA CYS A 793 -43.77 -15.89 -40.37
C CYS A 793 -42.69 -16.98 -40.19
N SER A 794 -41.51 -16.65 -39.65
CA SER A 794 -40.45 -17.64 -39.38
C SER A 794 -40.68 -18.48 -38.11
N ALA A 795 -41.71 -18.18 -37.32
CA ALA A 795 -42.00 -18.83 -36.04
C ALA A 795 -43.08 -19.93 -36.10
N GLY A 796 -43.38 -20.47 -37.28
CA GLY A 796 -44.14 -21.72 -37.46
C GLY A 796 -43.82 -22.34 -38.83
N PRO A 797 -44.01 -23.64 -39.11
CA PRO A 797 -44.55 -24.78 -38.34
C PRO A 797 -43.49 -25.76 -37.82
N GLU A 798 -42.18 -25.50 -37.99
CA GLU A 798 -41.10 -26.44 -37.65
C GLU A 798 -40.93 -26.68 -36.12
N ASP A 799 -41.44 -25.77 -35.29
CA ASP A 799 -41.37 -25.90 -33.83
C ASP A 799 -42.43 -26.85 -33.22
N ARG A 800 -43.45 -27.28 -33.99
CA ARG A 800 -44.49 -28.19 -33.49
C ARG A 800 -44.02 -29.65 -33.38
N GLU A 801 -43.05 -30.05 -34.20
CA GLU A 801 -42.49 -31.41 -34.15
C GLU A 801 -41.65 -31.64 -32.88
N ALA A 802 -40.99 -30.60 -32.36
CA ALA A 802 -40.27 -30.66 -31.08
C ALA A 802 -41.18 -30.73 -29.84
N GLU A 803 -42.45 -30.30 -29.94
CA GLU A 803 -43.43 -30.38 -28.84
C GLU A 803 -44.07 -31.77 -28.69
N GLU A 804 -44.03 -32.63 -29.72
CA GLU A 804 -44.53 -34.01 -29.64
C GLU A 804 -43.47 -35.00 -29.13
N GLU A 805 -42.19 -34.84 -29.47
CA GLU A 805 -41.12 -35.73 -28.99
C GLU A 805 -40.85 -35.60 -27.48
N SER A 806 -41.13 -34.44 -26.87
CA SER A 806 -40.87 -34.19 -25.45
C SER A 806 -41.94 -34.75 -24.49
N LYS A 807 -43.10 -35.20 -25.01
CA LYS A 807 -44.19 -35.75 -24.18
C LYS A 807 -44.23 -37.28 -24.10
N GLN A 808 -43.36 -37.99 -24.82
CA GLN A 808 -43.36 -39.46 -24.89
C GLN A 808 -42.23 -40.18 -24.13
N SER A 809 -41.37 -39.47 -23.40
CA SER A 809 -40.30 -40.11 -22.62
C SER A 809 -40.64 -40.21 -21.12
N ASP A 810 -41.45 -41.22 -20.78
CA ASP A 810 -41.50 -41.76 -19.41
C ASP A 810 -40.30 -42.73 -19.20
N PRO A 811 -39.70 -42.78 -18.00
CA PRO A 811 -38.42 -43.44 -17.78
C PRO A 811 -38.58 -44.95 -17.57
N GLN A 812 -38.45 -45.74 -18.65
CA GLN A 812 -38.27 -47.18 -18.52
C GLN A 812 -36.84 -47.53 -18.12
N LEU A 813 -36.73 -47.89 -16.85
CA LEU A 813 -35.66 -48.64 -16.21
C LEU A 813 -35.29 -49.89 -17.05
N GLY A 814 -34.09 -49.90 -17.64
CA GLY A 814 -33.59 -51.01 -18.45
C GLY A 814 -32.06 -51.05 -18.50
N ARG A 815 -31.51 -51.97 -17.70
CA ARG A 815 -30.13 -52.50 -17.69
C ARG A 815 -29.27 -52.18 -18.94
N THR A 816 -28.16 -51.49 -18.72
CA THR A 816 -26.95 -51.63 -19.54
C THR A 816 -25.74 -51.83 -18.64
N GLN A 817 -25.36 -53.11 -18.57
CA GLN A 817 -24.02 -53.68 -18.44
C GLN A 817 -22.95 -52.88 -17.69
N GLU A 818 -22.54 -53.48 -16.57
CA GLU A 818 -21.29 -53.25 -15.86
C GLU A 818 -20.08 -53.33 -16.80
N ALA A 819 -19.64 -52.17 -17.28
CA ALA A 819 -18.26 -51.99 -17.72
C ALA A 819 -17.48 -51.39 -16.56
N LYS A 820 -16.71 -52.23 -15.85
CA LYS A 820 -15.60 -51.81 -14.99
C LYS A 820 -14.67 -50.90 -15.80
N LYS A 821 -14.90 -49.59 -15.74
CA LYS A 821 -13.84 -48.61 -15.97
C LYS A 821 -13.29 -48.26 -14.60
N GLU A 822 -12.06 -48.70 -14.41
CA GLU A 822 -11.18 -48.33 -13.33
C GLU A 822 -11.40 -46.88 -12.95
N THR A 823 -11.61 -46.66 -11.66
CA THR A 823 -11.45 -45.37 -10.99
C THR A 823 -10.05 -44.85 -11.28
N GLY A 824 -9.89 -44.22 -12.45
CA GLY A 824 -8.87 -43.24 -12.68
C GLY A 824 -9.11 -42.16 -11.62
N LYS A 825 -8.27 -42.19 -10.59
CA LYS A 825 -8.09 -41.10 -9.65
C LYS A 825 -8.10 -39.83 -10.48
N THR A 826 -9.20 -39.08 -10.44
CA THR A 826 -9.15 -37.66 -10.74
C THR A 826 -8.00 -37.15 -9.89
N PRO A 827 -6.99 -36.47 -10.46
CA PRO A 827 -6.01 -35.84 -9.62
C PRO A 827 -6.85 -34.93 -8.73
N LYS A 828 -6.80 -35.18 -7.41
CA LYS A 828 -6.99 -34.11 -6.44
C LYS A 828 -6.02 -33.06 -6.94
N ARG A 829 -6.52 -32.12 -7.73
CA ARG A 829 -5.76 -30.96 -8.12
C ARG A 829 -5.47 -30.36 -6.78
N GLU A 830 -4.20 -30.43 -6.42
CA GLU A 830 -3.62 -29.76 -5.30
C GLU A 830 -4.33 -28.40 -5.25
N THR A 831 -5.28 -28.24 -4.32
CA THR A 831 -5.25 -27.05 -3.49
C THR A 831 -3.79 -26.95 -3.19
N VAL A 832 -3.08 -26.04 -3.90
CA VAL A 832 -1.63 -25.83 -3.78
C VAL A 832 -1.35 -26.19 -2.37
N SER A 833 -0.71 -27.35 -2.17
CA SER A 833 -0.55 -27.86 -0.82
C SER A 833 0.02 -26.65 -0.14
N ASN A 834 -0.69 -26.12 0.87
CA ASN A 834 -0.05 -25.24 1.80
C ASN A 834 1.03 -26.16 2.29
N ILE A 835 2.20 -26.08 1.65
CA ILE A 835 3.41 -26.70 2.10
C ILE A 835 3.38 -26.20 3.52
N SER A 836 3.14 -27.11 4.44
CA SER A 836 3.37 -26.88 5.84
C SER A 836 4.87 -26.64 5.90
N ARG A 837 5.28 -25.43 5.51
CA ARG A 837 6.60 -24.88 5.75
C ARG A 837 6.67 -24.98 7.26
N GLY A 838 7.50 -25.93 7.67
CA GLY A 838 7.37 -26.59 8.95
C GLY A 838 7.33 -25.61 10.10
N ASP A 839 6.71 -26.04 11.19
CA ASP A 839 7.03 -25.58 12.54
C ASP A 839 8.52 -25.26 12.58
N GLY A 840 8.88 -24.00 12.86
CA GLY A 840 10.25 -23.50 12.74
C GLY A 840 11.25 -24.45 13.36
N ASP A 841 11.86 -25.25 12.51
CA ASP A 841 12.67 -26.35 12.96
C ASP A 841 14.08 -25.79 13.17
N ILE A 842 14.45 -25.56 14.43
CA ILE A 842 15.81 -25.11 14.80
C ILE A 842 16.86 -26.10 14.24
N SER A 843 16.44 -27.33 13.93
CA SER A 843 17.22 -28.33 13.21
C SER A 843 17.72 -27.84 11.83
N LEU A 844 17.00 -26.95 11.13
CA LEU A 844 17.44 -26.39 9.84
C LEU A 844 18.61 -25.44 10.00
N TYR A 845 18.57 -24.55 11.00
CA TYR A 845 19.73 -23.72 11.33
C TYR A 845 20.91 -24.58 11.77
N THR A 846 20.63 -25.61 12.58
CA THR A 846 21.64 -26.60 12.99
C THR A 846 22.19 -27.37 11.79
N TYR A 847 21.37 -27.69 10.79
CA TYR A 847 21.75 -28.35 9.54
C TYR A 847 22.59 -27.43 8.66
N TYR A 848 22.24 -26.15 8.52
CA TYR A 848 23.06 -25.17 7.80
C TYR A 848 24.41 -24.96 8.49
N ILE A 849 24.41 -24.83 9.82
CA ILE A 849 25.62 -24.73 10.64
C ILE A 849 26.46 -26.02 10.50
N ASN A 850 25.83 -27.19 10.50
CA ASN A 850 26.50 -28.48 10.29
C ASN A 850 27.03 -28.66 8.86
N SER A 851 26.33 -28.15 7.86
CA SER A 851 26.68 -28.28 6.43
C SER A 851 27.84 -27.37 6.05
N PHE A 852 27.91 -26.18 6.66
CA PHE A 852 29.11 -25.36 6.65
C PHE A 852 30.21 -25.94 7.55
N GLY A 853 29.82 -26.66 8.60
CA GLY A 853 30.67 -27.14 9.68
C GLY A 853 30.74 -26.10 10.80
N TRP A 854 30.58 -26.53 12.05
CA TRP A 854 30.62 -25.63 13.23
C TRP A 854 31.91 -24.81 13.29
N TRP A 855 33.01 -25.38 12.80
CA TRP A 855 34.29 -24.68 12.70
C TRP A 855 34.24 -23.56 11.65
N VAL A 856 33.73 -23.80 10.44
CA VAL A 856 33.65 -22.78 9.38
C VAL A 856 32.60 -21.73 9.70
N PHE A 857 31.46 -22.11 10.29
CA PHE A 857 30.47 -21.16 10.78
C PHE A 857 31.03 -20.31 11.93
N GLY A 858 31.73 -20.92 12.87
CA GLY A 858 32.46 -20.23 13.94
C GLY A 858 33.54 -19.30 13.38
N VAL A 859 34.31 -19.77 12.39
CA VAL A 859 35.32 -19.01 11.66
C VAL A 859 34.70 -17.91 10.83
N ALA A 860 33.53 -18.06 10.20
CA ALA A 860 32.85 -17.02 9.42
C ALA A 860 32.16 -15.98 10.31
N LEU A 861 31.65 -16.40 11.48
CA LEU A 861 31.15 -15.49 12.52
C LEU A 861 32.31 -14.72 13.14
N LEU A 862 33.46 -15.39 13.33
CA LEU A 862 34.72 -14.77 13.70
C LEU A 862 35.28 -13.94 12.54
N GLU A 863 35.16 -14.31 11.27
CA GLU A 863 35.63 -13.59 10.07
C GLU A 863 34.82 -12.31 9.89
N TYR A 864 33.53 -12.33 10.18
CA TYR A 864 32.72 -11.12 10.29
C TYR A 864 33.13 -10.23 11.49
N GLN A 865 33.75 -10.81 12.52
CA GLN A 865 34.37 -10.08 13.63
C GLN A 865 35.88 -9.82 13.43
N THR A 866 36.55 -10.47 12.48
CA THR A 866 38.00 -10.47 12.26
C THR A 866 38.37 -9.91 10.91
N GLU A 867 37.47 -9.57 9.99
CA GLU A 867 37.72 -8.52 8.99
C GLU A 867 38.07 -7.20 9.71
N PHE A 868 37.65 -7.07 10.97
CA PHE A 868 38.00 -5.98 11.88
C PHE A 868 39.32 -6.20 12.66
N VAL A 869 39.93 -7.39 12.62
CA VAL A 869 41.09 -7.77 13.46
C VAL A 869 42.25 -8.37 12.64
N ALA A 870 41.99 -8.89 11.43
CA ALA A 870 42.95 -9.60 10.58
C ALA A 870 43.97 -8.67 9.92
N ASP A 871 43.63 -7.39 9.70
CA ASP A 871 44.61 -6.38 9.30
C ASP A 871 45.67 -6.16 10.40
N GLU A 872 45.32 -6.35 11.68
CA GLU A 872 46.20 -6.09 12.82
C GLU A 872 47.11 -7.28 13.19
N LEU A 873 46.72 -8.50 12.79
CA LEU A 873 47.49 -9.72 13.05
C LEU A 873 48.50 -10.06 11.94
N LEU A 874 48.26 -9.61 10.70
CA LEU A 874 49.20 -9.78 9.59
C LEU A 874 50.46 -8.90 9.78
N ASP A 875 50.34 -7.73 10.41
CA ASP A 875 51.48 -6.87 10.76
C ASP A 875 52.31 -7.41 11.92
N HIS A 876 51.70 -8.16 12.85
CA HIS A 876 52.42 -8.70 14.01
C HIS A 876 53.19 -10.01 13.74
N LEU A 877 52.91 -10.71 12.64
CA LEU A 877 53.54 -12.00 12.31
C LEU A 877 54.72 -11.89 11.32
N GLY A 878 55.05 -10.70 10.83
CA GLY A 878 56.28 -10.47 10.05
C GLY A 878 56.41 -11.32 8.77
N LEU A 879 55.31 -11.81 8.22
CA LEU A 879 55.29 -12.60 6.99
C LEU A 879 54.94 -11.70 5.80
N ALA A 880 55.85 -10.77 5.50
CA ALA A 880 55.87 -10.11 4.20
C ALA A 880 56.28 -11.14 3.14
N TRP A 881 55.36 -11.51 2.24
CA TRP A 881 55.73 -12.06 0.94
C TRP A 881 56.13 -10.89 0.01
N PRO A 882 57.22 -11.01 -0.76
CA PRO A 882 57.75 -9.89 -1.51
C PRO A 882 56.87 -9.59 -2.73
N ARG A 883 56.31 -8.38 -2.78
CA ARG A 883 55.97 -7.67 -4.01
C ARG A 883 56.26 -6.19 -3.87
#